data_AF-A0A9D1ECG5-F1
#
_entry.id   AF-A0A9D1ECG5-F1
#
_cell.length_a   1.000
_cell.length_b   1.000
_cell.length_c   1.000
_cell.angle_alpha   90.00
_cell.angle_beta   90.00
_cell.angle_gamma   90.00
#
_symmetry.space_group_name_H-M   'P 1'
#
loop_
_entity.id
_entity.type
_entity.pdbx_description
1 polymer ?
#
loop_
_entity_poly.entity_id
_entity_poly.type
_entity_poly.pdbx_seq_one_letter_code
_entity_poly.pdbx_strand_id
1 'polypeptide(L)'
;LAQRDAEWMGQVHRFLGLTVGVVLNSMDNDERRAAYACDITYVTNNELGFDYLRDNMVIYKEQMVLRDLHYAIIDEVDSILIDEARTPLIISGQSGKSTKLYEVCDILAKRLERGEESGEFSKMNAIMGEEIEESGDFIVNEKDKVVNLTEEGVHKVEEYFNIENLADPQNLEIQHNIILALRANYLMAKDKDYVVKDDQVLIVDEFTGRIMPGRRYSDGLHQAIEAKEHVKVKRESKTLATITFQNFFNKYEKKSGMTGTALTEEKEFRNIYGMDVVEIPTNRPVIRTDHQDAVYKTKKEKFNAVVKDVVETYQKGQPVLVGTITIETSEMLSKMLQRQGIPHKVLNAKFHELEAEIVADAGIHKAVTIATNMAGRGTDIKLDDQARELGGLKIIGTERHESRRIDNQLRGRSGRQGDPGESRFYISLEDDLMRLFGSEKIINVFNALGVEEGEQIEHKMLSSAIEKAQKKIEGNNYGIRENLLKYDEVMNEQREIIYKERRRVLDGDSMRDVVFKMVTDITENTIDQCISDDQSVEEWNLGELERTLLPIVPFERIEISDDDKKRMTKAKLKQILKEEAVKLYEKKEAEFQPEQIRELERVILLKVIDQKWMDHIDDMDQLRQGIGLQAYGQRDPLVEYKMAGYDMFNAMMASVRETTVRLLLHARIEQKNAEREQVAKVTGTNKDDSTANMPKKRTADKIYPNDPCPCGSGKKYKQCCGRFADK
;
A
#
# COMPACT_ATOMS: atom_id res chain seq x y z
N LEU A 1 5.43 -20.42 4.80
CA LEU A 1 4.40 -21.15 4.04
C LEU A 1 4.91 -21.46 2.63
N ALA A 2 5.14 -20.44 1.78
CA ALA A 2 5.65 -20.64 0.40
C ALA A 2 6.80 -21.66 0.28
N GLN A 3 7.89 -21.50 1.05
CA GLN A 3 8.99 -22.47 1.06
C GLN A 3 8.57 -23.87 1.51
N ARG A 4 7.88 -23.98 2.65
CA ARG A 4 7.38 -25.26 3.18
C ARG A 4 6.53 -26.00 2.14
N ASP A 5 5.61 -25.30 1.50
CA ASP A 5 4.67 -25.92 0.55
C ASP A 5 5.35 -26.27 -0.77
N ALA A 6 6.33 -25.46 -1.22
CA ALA A 6 7.19 -25.80 -2.35
C ALA A 6 8.05 -27.04 -2.07
N GLU A 7 8.56 -27.21 -0.85
CA GLU A 7 9.34 -28.39 -0.46
C GLU A 7 8.47 -29.63 -0.30
N TRP A 8 7.26 -29.47 0.26
CA TRP A 8 6.34 -30.57 0.51
C TRP A 8 5.62 -31.03 -0.76
N MET A 9 4.87 -30.15 -1.42
CA MET A 9 4.12 -30.46 -2.64
C MET A 9 5.00 -30.54 -3.88
N GLY A 10 6.17 -29.87 -3.87
CA GLY A 10 7.11 -29.97 -4.98
C GLY A 10 7.67 -31.37 -5.20
N GLN A 11 7.61 -32.27 -4.21
CA GLN A 11 7.93 -33.68 -4.40
C GLN A 11 6.97 -34.34 -5.39
N VAL A 12 5.67 -34.04 -5.29
CA VAL A 12 4.63 -34.56 -6.19
C VAL A 12 4.81 -33.98 -7.60
N HIS A 13 5.01 -32.67 -7.70
CA HIS A 13 5.20 -32.01 -9.00
C HIS A 13 6.45 -32.51 -9.73
N ARG A 14 7.59 -32.62 -9.04
CA ARG A 14 8.84 -33.15 -9.61
C ARG A 14 8.72 -34.62 -10.00
N PHE A 15 7.97 -35.41 -9.22
CA PHE A 15 7.67 -36.79 -9.58
C PHE A 15 6.91 -36.89 -10.93
N LEU A 16 6.04 -35.92 -11.22
CA LEU A 16 5.32 -35.80 -12.49
C LEU A 16 6.13 -35.12 -13.61
N GLY A 17 7.40 -34.78 -13.37
CA GLY A 17 8.29 -34.15 -14.35
C GLY A 17 8.17 -32.63 -14.45
N LEU A 18 7.47 -31.97 -13.52
CA LEU A 18 7.36 -30.51 -13.46
C LEU A 18 8.47 -29.88 -12.61
N THR A 19 8.93 -28.71 -13.03
CA THR A 19 9.90 -27.89 -12.28
C THR A 19 9.17 -27.01 -11.26
N VAL A 20 9.81 -26.81 -10.10
CA VAL A 20 9.22 -26.07 -8.96
C VAL A 20 10.20 -25.04 -8.44
N GLY A 21 9.84 -23.77 -8.57
CA GLY A 21 10.56 -22.62 -8.05
C GLY A 21 9.92 -22.08 -6.77
N VAL A 22 10.73 -21.42 -5.94
CA VAL A 22 10.28 -20.65 -4.79
C VAL A 22 10.98 -19.29 -4.81
N VAL A 23 10.23 -18.23 -4.58
CA VAL A 23 10.76 -16.86 -4.50
C VAL A 23 10.72 -16.39 -3.05
N LEU A 24 11.90 -16.02 -2.53
CA LEU A 24 12.12 -15.50 -1.19
C LEU A 24 12.70 -14.10 -1.28
N ASN A 25 12.47 -13.29 -0.24
CA ASN A 25 12.90 -11.90 -0.25
C ASN A 25 14.42 -11.71 -0.44
N SER A 26 15.24 -12.60 0.13
CA SER A 26 16.71 -12.51 0.09
C SER A 26 17.33 -12.87 -1.26
N MET A 27 16.52 -13.32 -2.23
CA MET A 27 17.01 -13.78 -3.53
C MET A 27 17.36 -12.59 -4.44
N ASP A 28 18.45 -12.75 -5.19
CA ASP A 28 18.82 -11.81 -6.25
C ASP A 28 17.96 -11.98 -7.51
N ASN A 29 18.16 -11.10 -8.50
CA ASN A 29 17.33 -11.11 -9.71
C ASN A 29 17.56 -12.35 -10.58
N ASP A 30 18.76 -12.94 -10.59
CA ASP A 30 19.05 -14.12 -11.40
C ASP A 30 18.40 -15.36 -10.78
N GLU A 31 18.48 -15.49 -9.45
CA GLU A 31 17.78 -16.51 -8.68
C GLU A 31 16.25 -16.39 -8.83
N ARG A 32 15.70 -15.17 -8.77
CA ARG A 32 14.26 -14.92 -8.99
C ARG A 32 13.83 -15.32 -10.40
N ARG A 33 14.60 -14.94 -11.42
CA ARG A 33 14.30 -15.29 -12.82
C ARG A 33 14.30 -16.81 -13.01
N ALA A 34 15.27 -17.52 -12.41
CA ALA A 34 15.30 -18.99 -12.45
C ALA A 34 14.07 -19.60 -11.74
N ALA A 35 13.65 -19.05 -10.61
CA ALA A 35 12.45 -19.50 -9.89
C ALA A 35 11.18 -19.28 -10.71
N TYR A 36 10.97 -18.08 -11.27
CA TYR A 36 9.81 -17.77 -12.10
C TYR A 36 9.79 -18.53 -13.43
N ALA A 37 10.94 -18.97 -13.94
CA ALA A 37 11.03 -19.80 -15.14
C ALA A 37 10.54 -21.23 -14.94
N CYS A 38 10.37 -21.70 -13.70
CA CYS A 38 9.83 -23.03 -13.40
C CYS A 38 8.34 -23.14 -13.79
N ASP A 39 7.85 -24.36 -14.01
CA ASP A 39 6.45 -24.64 -14.34
C ASP A 39 5.50 -24.16 -13.24
N ILE A 40 5.91 -24.31 -11.98
CA ILE A 40 5.17 -23.88 -10.79
C ILE A 40 6.08 -23.02 -9.92
N THR A 41 5.61 -21.84 -9.52
CA THR A 41 6.35 -20.93 -8.62
C THR A 41 5.55 -20.66 -7.35
N TYR A 42 6.16 -20.89 -6.20
CA TYR A 42 5.62 -20.50 -4.89
C TYR A 42 6.21 -19.14 -4.47
N VAL A 43 5.36 -18.19 -4.14
CA VAL A 43 5.76 -16.82 -3.80
C VAL A 43 4.72 -16.20 -2.86
N THR A 44 5.13 -15.22 -2.06
CA THR A 44 4.18 -14.42 -1.27
C THR A 44 3.56 -13.34 -2.14
N ASN A 45 2.32 -12.96 -1.86
CA ASN A 45 1.61 -11.86 -2.53
C ASN A 45 2.45 -10.57 -2.63
N ASN A 46 3.09 -10.16 -1.52
CA ASN A 46 3.94 -8.97 -1.48
C ASN A 46 5.14 -9.08 -2.42
N GLU A 47 5.90 -10.19 -2.39
CA GLU A 47 7.08 -10.35 -3.25
C GLU A 47 6.69 -10.37 -4.72
N LEU A 48 5.60 -11.06 -5.06
CA LEU A 48 5.07 -11.14 -6.41
C LEU A 48 4.63 -9.77 -6.94
N GLY A 49 3.93 -8.99 -6.12
CA GLY A 49 3.51 -7.64 -6.49
C GLY A 49 4.68 -6.65 -6.60
N PHE A 50 5.68 -6.73 -5.71
CA PHE A 50 6.89 -5.92 -5.83
C PHE A 50 7.77 -6.31 -7.00
N ASP A 51 7.87 -7.60 -7.34
CA ASP A 51 8.54 -8.06 -8.55
C ASP A 51 7.87 -7.49 -9.80
N TYR A 52 6.53 -7.45 -9.83
CA TYR A 52 5.80 -6.78 -10.91
C TYR A 52 6.10 -5.29 -11.00
N LEU A 53 6.11 -4.56 -9.88
CA LEU A 53 6.45 -3.14 -9.89
C LEU A 53 7.90 -2.90 -10.33
N ARG A 54 8.86 -3.72 -9.85
CA ARG A 54 10.27 -3.65 -10.24
C ARG A 54 10.48 -3.93 -11.72
N ASP A 55 9.79 -4.94 -12.25
CA ASP A 55 9.82 -5.30 -13.66
C ASP A 55 9.35 -4.17 -14.59
N ASN A 56 8.42 -3.33 -14.11
CA ASN A 56 7.98 -2.15 -14.86
C ASN A 56 8.91 -0.93 -14.68
N MET A 57 10.00 -1.06 -13.92
CA MET A 57 11.03 -0.04 -13.73
C MET A 57 12.40 -0.47 -14.28
N VAL A 58 12.53 -1.68 -14.85
CA VAL A 58 13.83 -2.14 -15.36
C VAL A 58 14.26 -1.37 -16.58
N ILE A 59 15.58 -1.29 -16.74
CA ILE A 59 16.19 -0.53 -17.84
C ILE A 59 16.35 -1.41 -19.09
N TYR A 60 16.69 -2.67 -18.86
CA TYR A 60 16.96 -3.67 -19.88
C TYR A 60 16.00 -4.84 -19.70
N LYS A 61 15.53 -5.43 -20.81
CA LYS A 61 14.57 -6.54 -20.79
C LYS A 61 15.11 -7.73 -20.00
N GLU A 62 16.40 -7.97 -20.09
CA GLU A 62 17.10 -9.07 -19.44
C GLU A 62 17.08 -8.95 -17.92
N GLN A 63 16.84 -7.75 -17.37
CA GLN A 63 16.75 -7.52 -15.93
C GLN A 63 15.41 -7.95 -15.34
N MET A 64 14.39 -8.18 -16.18
CA MET A 64 13.09 -8.64 -15.73
C MET A 64 13.18 -10.02 -15.10
N VAL A 65 12.35 -10.26 -14.09
CA VAL A 65 12.29 -11.54 -13.38
C VAL A 65 11.01 -12.31 -13.69
N LEU A 66 9.91 -11.63 -13.99
CA LEU A 66 8.63 -12.25 -14.28
C LEU A 66 8.52 -12.71 -15.74
N ARG A 67 7.67 -13.73 -15.93
CA ARG A 67 7.07 -14.08 -17.22
C ARG A 67 5.68 -13.43 -17.32
N ASP A 68 4.93 -13.80 -18.35
CA ASP A 68 3.54 -13.40 -18.49
C ASP A 68 2.68 -13.95 -17.33
N LEU A 69 1.70 -13.15 -16.89
CA LEU A 69 0.82 -13.45 -15.77
C LEU A 69 -0.29 -14.42 -16.20
N HIS A 70 0.01 -15.71 -16.24
CA HIS A 70 -0.88 -16.74 -16.76
C HIS A 70 -1.97 -17.19 -15.75
N TYR A 71 -1.58 -17.82 -14.64
CA TYR A 71 -2.54 -18.36 -13.67
C TYR A 71 -2.07 -18.19 -12.23
N ALA A 72 -2.90 -17.55 -11.39
CA ALA A 72 -2.68 -17.45 -9.95
C ALA A 72 -3.62 -18.36 -9.15
N ILE A 73 -3.05 -19.16 -8.24
CA ILE A 73 -3.77 -19.89 -7.19
C ILE A 73 -3.43 -19.22 -5.86
N ILE A 74 -4.41 -18.55 -5.28
CA ILE A 74 -4.24 -17.73 -4.09
C ILE A 74 -4.66 -18.55 -2.87
N ASP A 75 -3.69 -18.98 -2.07
CA ASP A 75 -3.98 -19.53 -0.75
C ASP A 75 -4.42 -18.42 0.21
N GLU A 76 -5.35 -18.73 1.12
CA GLU A 76 -5.90 -17.76 2.08
C GLU A 76 -6.43 -16.49 1.38
N VAL A 77 -7.18 -16.70 0.30
CA VAL A 77 -7.61 -15.64 -0.64
C VAL A 77 -8.37 -14.50 0.02
N ASP A 78 -9.11 -14.78 1.09
CA ASP A 78 -9.82 -13.78 1.87
C ASP A 78 -8.89 -12.86 2.68
N SER A 79 -7.73 -13.35 3.11
CA SER A 79 -6.70 -12.48 3.68
C SER A 79 -6.17 -11.51 2.63
N ILE A 80 -5.76 -12.07 1.50
CA ILE A 80 -4.96 -11.35 0.52
C ILE A 80 -5.82 -10.34 -0.23
N LEU A 81 -7.02 -10.76 -0.64
CA LEU A 81 -7.89 -9.98 -1.51
C LEU A 81 -8.91 -9.11 -0.76
N ILE A 82 -9.03 -9.25 0.56
CA ILE A 82 -9.97 -8.46 1.39
C ILE A 82 -9.22 -7.71 2.50
N ASP A 83 -8.47 -8.40 3.36
CA ASP A 83 -7.80 -7.78 4.52
C ASP A 83 -6.59 -6.94 4.12
N GLU A 84 -5.73 -7.48 3.27
CA GLU A 84 -4.48 -6.86 2.82
C GLU A 84 -4.69 -5.94 1.61
N ALA A 85 -5.79 -6.13 0.89
CA ALA A 85 -6.19 -5.30 -0.25
C ALA A 85 -6.61 -3.86 0.15
N ARG A 86 -6.50 -3.50 1.43
CA ARG A 86 -6.76 -2.14 1.94
C ARG A 86 -5.64 -1.15 1.61
N THR A 87 -4.41 -1.63 1.49
CA THR A 87 -3.24 -0.78 1.25
C THR A 87 -2.58 -1.17 -0.08
N PRO A 88 -2.33 -0.21 -0.99
CA PRO A 88 -1.61 -0.49 -2.22
C PRO A 88 -0.14 -0.83 -1.94
N LEU A 89 0.50 -1.55 -2.85
CA LEU A 89 1.95 -1.76 -2.86
C LEU A 89 2.64 -0.52 -3.43
N ILE A 90 3.64 0.00 -2.72
CA ILE A 90 4.32 1.25 -3.09
C ILE A 90 5.84 1.05 -3.10
N ILE A 91 6.48 1.45 -4.20
CA ILE A 91 7.93 1.66 -4.29
C ILE A 91 8.20 3.15 -4.18
N SER A 92 9.05 3.53 -3.22
CA SER A 92 9.42 4.92 -3.00
C SER A 92 10.88 5.21 -3.36
N GLY A 93 11.12 6.42 -3.87
CA GLY A 93 12.42 6.93 -4.24
C GLY A 93 12.76 8.23 -3.54
N GLN A 94 14.03 8.63 -3.65
CA GLN A 94 14.49 9.92 -3.14
C GLN A 94 13.91 11.06 -3.99
N SER A 95 13.13 11.95 -3.38
CA SER A 95 12.58 13.11 -4.09
C SER A 95 13.67 14.13 -4.43
N GLY A 96 13.54 14.77 -5.60
CA GLY A 96 14.31 15.95 -6.00
C GLY A 96 13.69 17.27 -5.50
N LYS A 97 12.52 17.22 -4.85
CA LYS A 97 11.78 18.40 -4.38
C LYS A 97 12.61 19.23 -3.40
N SER A 98 12.45 20.55 -3.50
CA SER A 98 13.19 21.51 -2.69
C SER A 98 12.64 21.50 -1.26
N THR A 99 13.48 21.16 -0.28
CA THR A 99 13.11 21.21 1.14
C THR A 99 12.74 22.63 1.61
N LYS A 100 13.12 23.66 0.84
CA LYS A 100 12.80 25.05 1.13
C LYS A 100 11.31 25.36 1.10
N LEU A 101 10.52 24.61 0.32
CA LEU A 101 9.09 24.88 0.22
C LEU A 101 8.38 24.66 1.57
N TYR A 102 8.78 23.64 2.35
CA TYR A 102 8.29 23.44 3.72
C TYR A 102 8.60 24.61 4.64
N GLU A 103 9.82 25.17 4.54
CA GLU A 103 10.22 26.33 5.34
C GLU A 103 9.39 27.57 4.97
N VAL A 104 9.15 27.78 3.68
CA VAL A 104 8.34 28.91 3.19
C VAL A 104 6.87 28.76 3.59
N CYS A 105 6.29 27.57 3.43
CA CYS A 105 4.91 27.28 3.86
C CYS A 105 4.74 27.38 5.39
N ASP A 106 5.74 26.97 6.19
CA ASP A 106 5.70 27.16 7.66
C ASP A 106 5.68 28.64 8.05
N ILE A 107 6.48 29.48 7.37
CA ILE A 107 6.47 30.93 7.58
C ILE A 107 5.08 31.51 7.26
N LEU A 108 4.46 31.08 6.16
CA LEU A 108 3.12 31.53 5.78
C LEU A 108 2.07 31.04 6.78
N ALA A 109 2.10 29.76 7.16
CA ALA A 109 1.15 29.17 8.11
C ALA A 109 1.12 29.93 9.45
N LYS A 110 2.27 30.44 9.92
CA LYS A 110 2.38 31.27 11.14
C LYS A 110 1.85 32.70 10.98
N ARG A 111 1.63 33.17 9.76
CA ARG A 111 1.07 34.50 9.44
C ARG A 111 -0.44 34.47 9.21
N LEU A 112 -0.99 33.31 8.85
CA LEU A 112 -2.41 33.13 8.67
C LEU A 112 -3.13 33.17 10.03
N GLU A 113 -4.32 33.75 10.05
CA GLU A 113 -5.15 33.90 11.25
C GLU A 113 -6.15 32.74 11.37
N ARG A 114 -6.18 32.10 12.54
CA ARG A 114 -7.12 31.00 12.81
C ARG A 114 -8.55 31.55 12.91
N GLY A 115 -9.43 30.94 12.15
CA GLY A 115 -10.86 31.19 12.10
C GLY A 115 -11.71 30.39 13.08
N GLU A 116 -12.96 30.81 13.23
CA GLU A 116 -14.03 30.06 13.90
C GLU A 116 -15.19 29.81 12.90
N GLU A 117 -15.78 28.61 12.96
CA GLU A 117 -16.97 28.21 12.19
C GLU A 117 -18.23 28.43 13.05
N SER A 118 -19.26 29.05 12.47
CA SER A 118 -20.50 29.40 13.18
C SER A 118 -21.41 28.19 13.53
N GLY A 119 -21.14 26.98 13.01
CA GLY A 119 -21.82 25.72 13.41
C GLY A 119 -21.44 24.48 12.57
N GLU A 120 -21.77 23.26 13.05
CA GLU A 120 -21.53 22.00 12.32
C GLU A 120 -22.36 21.91 11.03
N PHE A 121 -21.73 21.60 9.89
CA PHE A 121 -22.41 21.35 8.61
C PHE A 121 -23.35 20.12 8.70
N SER A 122 -24.63 20.35 8.97
CA SER A 122 -25.65 19.30 9.00
C SER A 122 -26.48 19.30 7.71
N LYS A 123 -26.93 18.12 7.27
CA LYS A 123 -27.90 18.00 6.15
C LYS A 123 -29.17 18.83 6.36
N MET A 124 -29.49 19.19 7.61
CA MET A 124 -30.65 20.00 7.96
C MET A 124 -30.37 21.50 7.73
N ASN A 125 -29.15 21.98 7.95
CA ASN A 125 -28.75 23.38 7.77
C ASN A 125 -28.68 23.74 6.28
N ALA A 126 -28.15 22.83 5.45
CA ALA A 126 -28.09 23.00 4.00
C ALA A 126 -29.48 23.06 3.32
N ILE A 127 -30.51 22.42 3.91
CA ILE A 127 -31.89 22.49 3.42
C ILE A 127 -32.56 23.81 3.83
N MET A 128 -32.14 24.40 4.94
CA MET A 128 -32.70 25.65 5.49
C MET A 128 -32.06 26.92 4.91
N GLY A 129 -30.99 26.79 4.12
CA GLY A 129 -30.32 27.92 3.48
C GLY A 129 -29.58 28.83 4.46
N GLU A 130 -29.12 28.28 5.60
CA GLU A 130 -28.26 29.02 6.52
C GLU A 130 -26.85 29.15 5.92
N GLU A 131 -26.42 30.39 5.68
CA GLU A 131 -25.03 30.68 5.29
C GLU A 131 -24.13 30.44 6.49
N ILE A 132 -23.17 29.51 6.35
CA ILE A 132 -22.15 29.28 7.35
C ILE A 132 -21.13 30.41 7.17
N GLU A 133 -21.14 31.35 8.10
CA GLU A 133 -20.10 32.38 8.15
C GLU A 133 -18.82 31.74 8.68
N GLU A 134 -17.83 31.63 7.80
CA GLU A 134 -16.45 31.26 8.12
C GLU A 134 -15.65 32.54 8.35
N SER A 135 -14.97 32.65 9.50
CA SER A 135 -14.10 33.79 9.79
C SER A 135 -12.63 33.40 9.66
N GLY A 136 -11.72 34.36 9.43
CA GLY A 136 -10.27 34.13 9.39
C GLY A 136 -9.78 33.38 8.14
N ASP A 137 -8.53 32.93 8.18
CA ASP A 137 -7.82 32.35 7.02
C ASP A 137 -7.92 30.82 6.93
N PHE A 138 -8.14 30.15 8.04
CA PHE A 138 -8.28 28.68 8.06
C PHE A 138 -9.05 28.21 9.29
N ILE A 139 -9.73 27.08 9.15
CA ILE A 139 -10.52 26.44 10.21
C ILE A 139 -9.86 25.13 10.63
N VAL A 140 -9.80 24.91 11.94
CA VAL A 140 -9.20 23.70 12.54
C VAL A 140 -10.29 22.90 13.24
N ASN A 141 -10.55 21.69 12.75
CA ASN A 141 -11.41 20.73 13.40
C ASN A 141 -10.55 19.72 14.19
N GLU A 142 -10.48 19.92 15.51
CA GLU A 142 -9.67 19.10 16.42
C GLU A 142 -10.20 17.67 16.57
N LYS A 143 -11.51 17.46 16.39
CA LYS A 143 -12.17 16.15 16.52
C LYS A 143 -11.83 15.25 15.34
N ASP A 144 -11.90 15.78 14.13
CA ASP A 144 -11.59 15.05 12.90
C ASP A 144 -10.11 15.14 12.52
N LYS A 145 -9.31 15.95 13.25
CA LYS A 145 -7.88 16.22 12.98
C LYS A 145 -7.65 16.71 11.54
N VAL A 146 -8.52 17.60 11.08
CA VAL A 146 -8.48 18.23 9.74
C VAL A 146 -8.29 19.73 9.88
N VAL A 147 -7.54 20.32 8.94
CA VAL A 147 -7.42 21.78 8.78
C VAL A 147 -7.78 22.13 7.34
N ASN A 148 -8.68 23.09 7.16
CA ASN A 148 -9.13 23.57 5.86
C ASN A 148 -8.85 25.07 5.75
N LEU A 149 -8.42 25.53 4.57
CA LEU A 149 -8.33 26.95 4.25
C LEU A 149 -9.72 27.51 3.98
N THR A 150 -10.00 28.73 4.45
CA THR A 150 -11.19 29.50 4.05
C THR A 150 -10.92 30.22 2.73
N GLU A 151 -11.94 30.85 2.14
CA GLU A 151 -11.77 31.67 0.92
C GLU A 151 -10.75 32.80 1.11
N GLU A 152 -10.77 33.50 2.27
CA GLU A 152 -9.78 34.53 2.60
C GLU A 152 -8.36 33.97 2.70
N GLY A 153 -8.21 32.78 3.29
CA GLY A 153 -6.93 32.09 3.37
C GLY A 153 -6.39 31.67 2.02
N VAL A 154 -7.25 31.17 1.12
CA VAL A 154 -6.88 30.82 -0.25
C VAL A 154 -6.32 32.07 -0.97
N HIS A 155 -7.01 33.20 -0.89
CA HIS A 155 -6.56 34.45 -1.51
C HIS A 155 -5.21 34.94 -0.94
N LYS A 156 -4.99 34.83 0.38
CA LYS A 156 -3.69 35.18 0.98
C LYS A 156 -2.56 34.25 0.55
N VAL A 157 -2.85 32.96 0.36
CA VAL A 157 -1.88 32.00 -0.16
C VAL A 157 -1.54 32.33 -1.62
N GLU A 158 -2.55 32.65 -2.42
CA GLU A 158 -2.40 33.07 -3.83
C GLU A 158 -1.52 34.32 -3.95
N GLU A 159 -1.78 35.34 -3.13
CA GLU A 159 -0.99 36.57 -3.10
C GLU A 159 0.46 36.32 -2.65
N TYR A 160 0.66 35.48 -1.64
CA TYR A 160 1.99 35.18 -1.10
C TYR A 160 2.89 34.45 -2.10
N PHE A 161 2.32 33.49 -2.84
CA PHE A 161 3.05 32.73 -3.87
C PHE A 161 2.98 33.38 -5.27
N ASN A 162 2.23 34.47 -5.40
CA ASN A 162 1.98 35.18 -6.66
C ASN A 162 1.45 34.23 -7.75
N ILE A 163 0.39 33.49 -7.40
CA ILE A 163 -0.34 32.54 -8.27
C ILE A 163 -1.78 33.01 -8.43
N GLU A 164 -2.41 32.71 -9.57
CA GLU A 164 -3.77 33.18 -9.87
C GLU A 164 -4.86 32.35 -9.21
N ASN A 165 -4.66 31.03 -9.13
CA ASN A 165 -5.61 30.10 -8.52
C ASN A 165 -4.87 28.95 -7.82
N LEU A 166 -5.07 28.82 -6.51
CA LEU A 166 -4.45 27.77 -5.70
C LEU A 166 -4.93 26.36 -6.08
N ALA A 167 -6.15 26.24 -6.61
CA ALA A 167 -6.75 24.96 -6.99
C ALA A 167 -6.26 24.42 -8.34
N ASP A 168 -5.42 25.18 -9.07
CA ASP A 168 -4.91 24.74 -10.36
C ASP A 168 -3.94 23.55 -10.22
N PRO A 169 -3.94 22.59 -11.17
CA PRO A 169 -3.06 21.40 -11.11
C PRO A 169 -1.57 21.70 -10.99
N GLN A 170 -1.12 22.88 -11.42
CA GLN A 170 0.28 23.30 -11.33
C GLN A 170 0.69 23.71 -9.90
N ASN A 171 -0.28 24.04 -9.03
CA ASN A 171 -0.07 24.55 -7.68
C ASN A 171 -0.34 23.50 -6.59
N LEU A 172 -0.61 22.24 -6.97
CA LEU A 172 -0.90 21.14 -6.05
C LEU A 172 0.18 20.95 -4.96
N GLU A 173 1.46 21.15 -5.31
CA GLU A 173 2.56 21.03 -4.35
C GLU A 173 2.49 22.13 -3.27
N ILE A 174 2.12 23.36 -3.65
CA ILE A 174 1.94 24.48 -2.73
C ILE A 174 0.72 24.23 -1.85
N GLN A 175 -0.40 23.82 -2.47
CA GLN A 175 -1.65 23.50 -1.78
C GLN A 175 -1.45 22.40 -0.73
N HIS A 176 -0.77 21.31 -1.09
CA HIS A 176 -0.46 20.22 -0.16
C HIS A 176 0.42 20.70 0.98
N ASN A 177 1.51 21.41 0.67
CA ASN A 177 2.50 21.84 1.68
C ASN A 177 1.96 22.90 2.63
N ILE A 178 1.08 23.81 2.20
CA ILE A 178 0.47 24.78 3.10
C ILE A 178 -0.51 24.09 4.07
N ILE A 179 -1.30 23.12 3.60
CA ILE A 179 -2.18 22.33 4.46
C ILE A 179 -1.35 21.53 5.47
N LEU A 180 -0.25 20.89 5.04
CA LEU A 180 0.66 20.20 5.96
C LEU A 180 1.30 21.14 6.99
N ALA A 181 1.72 22.33 6.58
CA ALA A 181 2.29 23.32 7.49
C ALA A 181 1.25 23.78 8.53
N LEU A 182 0.01 24.01 8.13
CA LEU A 182 -1.09 24.31 9.04
C LEU A 182 -1.37 23.15 10.00
N ARG A 183 -1.44 21.91 9.50
CA ARG A 183 -1.60 20.72 10.35
C ARG A 183 -0.45 20.57 11.34
N ALA A 184 0.79 20.73 10.89
CA ALA A 184 1.97 20.67 11.74
C ALA A 184 1.92 21.75 12.83
N ASN A 185 1.51 22.99 12.52
CA ASN A 185 1.46 24.08 13.48
C ASN A 185 0.30 23.98 14.48
N TYR A 186 -0.89 23.61 14.01
CA TYR A 186 -2.13 23.72 14.79
C TYR A 186 -2.74 22.39 15.29
N LEU A 187 -2.38 21.26 14.69
CA LEU A 187 -2.85 19.94 15.13
C LEU A 187 -1.78 19.09 15.81
N MET A 188 -0.50 19.35 15.55
CA MET A 188 0.61 18.57 16.09
C MET A 188 1.31 19.33 17.21
N ALA A 189 1.17 18.87 18.45
CA ALA A 189 1.74 19.48 19.62
C ALA A 189 3.09 18.83 20.01
N LYS A 190 4.09 19.69 20.22
CA LYS A 190 5.38 19.30 20.80
C LYS A 190 5.19 18.79 22.23
N ASP A 191 5.95 17.77 22.59
CA ASP A 191 5.91 17.05 23.88
C ASP A 191 4.61 16.29 24.16
N LYS A 192 3.68 16.23 23.19
CA LYS A 192 2.48 15.40 23.22
C LYS A 192 2.45 14.40 22.06
N ASP A 193 2.50 14.90 20.82
CA ASP A 193 2.45 14.07 19.61
C ASP A 193 3.85 13.69 19.13
N TYR A 194 4.83 14.57 19.33
CA TYR A 194 6.23 14.34 18.99
C TYR A 194 7.17 15.06 19.96
N VAL A 195 8.42 14.62 20.02
CA VAL A 195 9.52 15.30 20.73
C VAL A 195 10.68 15.56 19.78
N VAL A 196 11.43 16.63 20.04
CA VAL A 196 12.64 16.95 19.28
C VAL A 196 13.86 16.57 20.12
N LYS A 197 14.69 15.66 19.60
CA LYS A 197 15.91 15.21 20.27
C LYS A 197 17.01 14.96 19.24
N ASP A 198 18.23 15.40 19.57
CA ASP A 198 19.41 15.21 18.71
C ASP A 198 19.21 15.71 17.27
N ASP A 199 18.55 16.87 17.12
CA ASP A 199 18.19 17.48 15.83
C ASP A 199 17.33 16.55 14.95
N GLN A 200 16.43 15.78 15.58
CA GLN A 200 15.46 14.90 14.92
C GLN A 200 14.11 14.94 15.61
N VAL A 201 13.03 14.85 14.82
CA VAL A 201 11.66 14.70 15.31
C VAL A 201 11.40 13.22 15.57
N LEU A 202 10.99 12.89 16.80
CA LEU A 202 10.64 11.53 17.22
C LEU A 202 9.18 11.49 17.63
N ILE A 203 8.42 10.52 17.12
CA ILE A 203 6.99 10.39 17.40
C ILE A 203 6.79 9.88 18.82
N VAL A 204 5.81 10.44 19.54
CA VAL A 204 5.35 9.95 20.83
C VAL A 204 4.06 9.17 20.61
N ASP A 205 3.98 7.98 21.20
CA ASP A 205 2.77 7.19 21.21
C ASP A 205 1.73 7.83 22.16
N GLU A 206 0.56 8.21 21.62
CA GLU A 206 -0.50 8.95 22.32
C GLU A 206 -1.06 8.18 23.54
N PHE A 207 -0.98 6.84 23.54
CA PHE A 207 -1.53 6.00 24.61
C PHE A 207 -0.51 5.70 25.70
N THR A 208 0.75 5.50 25.32
CA THR A 208 1.80 5.03 26.25
C THR A 208 2.80 6.12 26.65
N GLY A 209 2.82 7.26 25.94
CA GLY A 209 3.80 8.32 26.12
C GLY A 209 5.23 7.92 25.75
N ARG A 210 5.42 6.77 25.09
CA ARG A 210 6.73 6.25 24.70
C ARG A 210 7.20 6.90 23.41
N ILE A 211 8.49 7.23 23.36
CA ILE A 211 9.16 7.69 22.14
C ILE A 211 9.36 6.50 21.21
N MET A 212 8.94 6.63 19.96
CA MET A 212 9.07 5.61 18.90
C MET A 212 10.21 5.96 17.94
N PRO A 213 11.47 5.58 18.24
CA PRO A 213 12.60 5.88 17.37
C PRO A 213 12.48 5.16 16.02
N GLY A 214 12.81 5.87 14.94
CA GLY A 214 12.79 5.34 13.57
C GLY A 214 11.43 5.41 12.86
N ARG A 215 10.35 5.80 13.55
CA ARG A 215 9.05 6.07 12.91
C ARG A 215 8.95 7.51 12.43
N ARG A 216 8.29 7.71 11.29
CA ARG A 216 8.02 9.02 10.67
C ARG A 216 6.55 9.13 10.30
N TYR A 217 6.01 10.34 10.31
CA TYR A 217 4.68 10.61 9.77
C TYR A 217 4.74 10.55 8.25
N SER A 218 3.67 10.05 7.62
CA SER A 218 3.56 9.93 6.16
C SER A 218 3.26 11.28 5.49
N ASP A 219 3.26 11.27 4.16
CA ASP A 219 2.67 12.32 3.30
C ASP A 219 3.26 13.73 3.50
N GLY A 220 4.51 13.82 3.96
CA GLY A 220 5.19 15.11 4.16
C GLY A 220 4.93 15.77 5.50
N LEU A 221 4.03 15.23 6.33
CA LEU A 221 3.72 15.82 7.63
C LEU A 221 4.96 15.81 8.55
N HIS A 222 5.79 14.77 8.47
CA HIS A 222 7.03 14.73 9.26
C HIS A 222 8.00 15.84 8.84
N GLN A 223 8.10 16.12 7.55
CA GLN A 223 8.92 17.19 6.98
C GLN A 223 8.38 18.57 7.36
N ALA A 224 7.05 18.74 7.36
CA ALA A 224 6.41 19.96 7.85
C ALA A 224 6.67 20.20 9.34
N ILE A 225 6.67 19.15 10.17
CA ILE A 225 7.04 19.25 11.60
C ILE A 225 8.55 19.54 11.74
N GLU A 226 9.41 18.91 10.93
CA GLU A 226 10.84 19.23 10.90
C GLU A 226 11.05 20.72 10.56
N ALA A 227 10.31 21.26 9.59
CA ALA A 227 10.37 22.68 9.23
C ALA A 227 9.86 23.60 10.36
N LYS A 228 8.71 23.27 10.96
CA LYS A 228 8.13 23.99 12.11
C LYS A 228 9.10 24.13 13.27
N GLU A 229 9.82 23.05 13.59
CA GLU A 229 10.76 22.97 14.72
C GLU A 229 12.18 23.42 14.36
N HIS A 230 12.39 23.91 13.13
CA HIS A 230 13.70 24.33 12.60
C HIS A 230 14.76 23.21 12.64
N VAL A 231 14.31 21.96 12.53
CA VAL A 231 15.15 20.77 12.37
C VAL A 231 15.50 20.62 10.89
N LYS A 232 16.64 20.02 10.57
CA LYS A 232 17.02 19.75 9.18
C LYS A 232 15.97 18.86 8.47
N VAL A 233 15.17 19.48 7.62
CA VAL A 233 14.15 18.81 6.80
C VAL A 233 14.81 17.78 5.90
N LYS A 234 14.44 16.51 6.06
CA LYS A 234 14.90 15.46 5.15
C LYS A 234 14.02 15.46 3.91
N ARG A 235 14.62 15.16 2.75
CA ARG A 235 13.87 15.05 1.49
C ARG A 235 12.76 14.02 1.61
N GLU A 236 11.63 14.32 0.99
CA GLU A 236 10.51 13.40 0.91
C GLU A 236 10.86 12.16 0.11
N SER A 237 10.13 11.09 0.42
CA SER A 237 10.01 9.93 -0.42
C SER A 237 8.95 10.21 -1.49
N LYS A 238 9.34 10.09 -2.77
CA LYS A 238 8.41 10.16 -3.90
C LYS A 238 7.88 8.77 -4.23
N THR A 239 6.59 8.65 -4.55
CA THR A 239 6.01 7.38 -5.04
C THR A 239 6.48 7.14 -6.49
N LEU A 240 7.33 6.14 -6.71
CA LEU A 240 7.84 5.80 -8.05
C LEU A 240 6.92 4.85 -8.81
N ALA A 241 6.33 3.90 -8.08
CA ALA A 241 5.43 2.90 -8.63
C ALA A 241 4.44 2.46 -7.56
N THR A 242 3.19 2.24 -7.96
CA THR A 242 2.12 1.80 -7.07
C THR A 242 1.15 0.88 -7.80
N ILE A 243 0.62 -0.13 -7.10
CA ILE A 243 -0.49 -0.98 -7.57
C ILE A 243 -1.27 -1.57 -6.39
N THR A 244 -2.59 -1.69 -6.51
CA THR A 244 -3.41 -2.41 -5.54
C THR A 244 -3.42 -3.92 -5.81
N PHE A 245 -3.63 -4.75 -4.79
CA PHE A 245 -3.79 -6.20 -5.01
C PHE A 245 -4.97 -6.53 -5.92
N GLN A 246 -6.05 -5.76 -5.83
CA GLN A 246 -7.22 -5.85 -6.70
C GLN A 246 -6.80 -5.81 -8.17
N ASN A 247 -6.19 -4.70 -8.58
CA ASN A 247 -5.80 -4.49 -9.96
C ASN A 247 -4.63 -5.38 -10.39
N PHE A 248 -3.73 -5.74 -9.47
CA PHE A 248 -2.64 -6.66 -9.78
C PHE A 248 -3.15 -8.07 -10.12
N PHE A 249 -3.97 -8.68 -9.27
CA PHE A 249 -4.48 -10.03 -9.53
C PHE A 249 -5.46 -10.07 -10.70
N ASN A 250 -6.17 -8.98 -10.99
CA ASN A 250 -7.02 -8.88 -12.18
C ASN A 250 -6.26 -8.91 -13.51
N LYS A 251 -4.93 -8.71 -13.51
CA LYS A 251 -4.09 -8.84 -14.71
C LYS A 251 -3.77 -10.28 -15.10
N TYR A 252 -4.00 -11.25 -14.21
CA TYR A 252 -3.80 -12.65 -14.56
C TYR A 252 -4.88 -13.13 -15.54
N GLU A 253 -4.48 -13.89 -16.56
CA GLU A 253 -5.42 -14.50 -17.51
C GLU A 253 -6.45 -15.39 -16.79
N LYS A 254 -5.99 -16.12 -15.77
CA LYS A 254 -6.85 -16.89 -14.86
C LYS A 254 -6.46 -16.65 -13.42
N LYS A 255 -7.45 -16.67 -12.52
CA LYS A 255 -7.23 -16.65 -11.08
C LYS A 255 -8.23 -17.53 -10.35
N SER A 256 -7.77 -18.13 -9.26
CA SER A 256 -8.59 -18.90 -8.33
C SER A 256 -8.01 -18.77 -6.94
N GLY A 257 -8.81 -19.01 -5.91
CA GLY A 257 -8.33 -18.97 -4.54
C GLY A 257 -9.01 -20.00 -3.67
N MET A 258 -8.40 -20.26 -2.51
CA MET A 258 -8.91 -21.18 -1.51
C MET A 258 -8.86 -20.54 -0.13
N THR A 259 -9.89 -20.80 0.67
CA THR A 259 -9.99 -20.37 2.07
C THR A 259 -11.17 -21.09 2.71
N GLY A 260 -11.16 -21.23 4.04
CA GLY A 260 -12.29 -21.78 4.79
C GLY A 260 -13.46 -20.81 4.98
N THR A 261 -13.30 -19.52 4.64
CA THR A 261 -14.23 -18.48 5.13
C THR A 261 -14.63 -17.41 4.09
N ALA A 262 -14.66 -17.74 2.79
CA ALA A 262 -14.99 -16.79 1.73
C ALA A 262 -16.49 -16.44 1.57
N LEU A 263 -17.41 -17.27 2.05
CA LEU A 263 -18.84 -17.16 1.71
C LEU A 263 -19.47 -15.82 2.15
N THR A 264 -18.96 -15.20 3.22
CA THR A 264 -19.47 -13.90 3.69
C THR A 264 -19.25 -12.77 2.69
N GLU A 265 -18.17 -12.85 1.91
CA GLU A 265 -17.72 -11.82 0.97
C GLU A 265 -17.92 -12.25 -0.50
N GLU A 266 -18.81 -13.21 -0.78
CA GLU A 266 -19.06 -13.71 -2.15
C GLU A 266 -19.35 -12.57 -3.13
N LYS A 267 -20.13 -11.58 -2.71
CA LYS A 267 -20.45 -10.41 -3.54
C LYS A 267 -19.21 -9.62 -3.92
N GLU A 268 -18.28 -9.44 -2.98
CA GLU A 268 -17.03 -8.72 -3.22
C GLU A 268 -16.13 -9.51 -4.18
N PHE A 269 -16.00 -10.83 -3.99
CA PHE A 269 -15.26 -11.69 -4.91
C PHE A 269 -15.82 -11.67 -6.33
N ARG A 270 -17.15 -11.74 -6.47
CA ARG A 270 -17.80 -11.70 -7.78
C ARG A 270 -17.66 -10.32 -8.44
N ASN A 271 -17.90 -9.24 -7.70
CA ASN A 271 -17.91 -7.88 -8.26
C ASN A 271 -16.52 -7.37 -8.62
N ILE A 272 -15.52 -7.59 -7.77
CA ILE A 272 -14.16 -7.05 -7.96
C ILE A 272 -13.29 -7.99 -8.80
N TYR A 273 -13.40 -9.29 -8.57
CA TYR A 273 -12.47 -10.28 -9.13
C TYR A 273 -13.12 -11.19 -10.17
N GLY A 274 -14.44 -11.16 -10.36
CA GLY A 274 -15.14 -12.11 -11.23
C GLY A 274 -15.00 -13.56 -10.74
N MET A 275 -14.89 -13.76 -9.43
CA MET A 275 -14.70 -15.07 -8.80
C MET A 275 -15.97 -15.49 -8.06
N ASP A 276 -16.51 -16.66 -8.40
CA ASP A 276 -17.59 -17.29 -7.64
C ASP A 276 -17.03 -18.03 -6.42
N VAL A 277 -17.79 -18.01 -5.32
CA VAL A 277 -17.46 -18.77 -4.12
C VAL A 277 -18.24 -20.08 -4.14
N VAL A 278 -17.51 -21.20 -4.11
CA VAL A 278 -18.10 -22.54 -4.04
C VAL A 278 -17.81 -23.14 -2.67
N GLU A 279 -18.85 -23.44 -1.90
CA GLU A 279 -18.73 -24.14 -0.63
C GLU A 279 -18.50 -25.64 -0.88
N ILE A 280 -17.28 -26.11 -0.57
CA ILE A 280 -16.92 -27.52 -0.71
C ILE A 280 -17.38 -28.29 0.54
N PRO A 281 -18.17 -29.37 0.40
CA PRO A 281 -18.57 -30.19 1.53
C PRO A 281 -17.37 -30.73 2.31
N THR A 282 -17.50 -30.79 3.63
CA THR A 282 -16.47 -31.36 4.49
C THR A 282 -16.35 -32.88 4.27
N ASN A 283 -15.12 -33.40 4.33
CA ASN A 283 -14.87 -34.84 4.19
C ASN A 283 -15.56 -35.68 5.27
N ARG A 284 -15.69 -35.11 6.48
CA ARG A 284 -16.40 -35.69 7.62
C ARG A 284 -17.29 -34.62 8.27
N PRO A 285 -18.49 -34.97 8.76
CA PRO A 285 -19.37 -34.03 9.43
C PRO A 285 -18.69 -33.32 10.60
N VAL A 286 -18.89 -32.02 10.70
CA VAL A 286 -18.38 -31.22 11.82
C VAL A 286 -19.24 -31.49 13.05
N ILE A 287 -18.63 -32.02 14.10
CA ILE A 287 -19.29 -32.30 15.40
C ILE A 287 -18.86 -31.32 16.50
N ARG A 288 -18.12 -30.26 16.15
CA ARG A 288 -17.69 -29.20 17.07
C ARG A 288 -18.91 -28.51 17.69
N THR A 289 -18.86 -28.26 19.00
CA THR A 289 -19.89 -27.51 19.71
C THR A 289 -19.51 -26.03 19.78
N ASP A 290 -20.22 -25.19 19.04
CA ASP A 290 -20.06 -23.73 19.08
C ASP A 290 -21.03 -23.13 20.11
N HIS A 291 -20.52 -22.73 21.28
CA HIS A 291 -21.30 -22.13 22.36
C HIS A 291 -21.72 -20.69 22.04
N GLN A 292 -22.78 -20.23 22.71
CA GLN A 292 -23.20 -18.83 22.66
C GLN A 292 -22.15 -17.92 23.32
N ASP A 293 -22.21 -16.64 22.98
CA ASP A 293 -21.26 -15.65 23.48
C ASP A 293 -21.54 -15.35 24.96
N ALA A 294 -20.47 -15.30 25.75
CA ALA A 294 -20.50 -14.90 27.14
C ALA A 294 -20.26 -13.39 27.25
N VAL A 295 -21.33 -12.64 27.57
CA VAL A 295 -21.26 -11.18 27.66
C VAL A 295 -21.11 -10.74 29.11
N TYR A 296 -20.13 -9.85 29.35
CA TYR A 296 -19.79 -9.27 30.65
C TYR A 296 -19.89 -7.75 30.62
N LYS A 297 -20.11 -7.15 31.79
CA LYS A 297 -20.19 -5.70 31.92
C LYS A 297 -18.83 -5.05 31.68
N THR A 298 -17.79 -5.56 32.34
CA THR A 298 -16.44 -4.97 32.30
C THR A 298 -15.39 -5.89 31.66
N LYS A 299 -14.31 -5.31 31.12
CA LYS A 299 -13.16 -6.08 30.62
C LYS A 299 -12.53 -6.93 31.73
N LYS A 300 -12.50 -6.42 32.96
CA LYS A 300 -11.92 -7.12 34.12
C LYS A 300 -12.66 -8.43 34.41
N GLU A 301 -13.99 -8.40 34.45
CA GLU A 301 -14.82 -9.60 34.65
C GLU A 301 -14.63 -10.59 33.50
N LYS A 302 -14.67 -10.10 32.25
CA LYS A 302 -14.42 -10.90 31.05
C LYS A 302 -13.11 -11.68 31.14
N PHE A 303 -11.98 -11.00 31.41
CA PHE A 303 -10.67 -11.66 31.46
C PHE A 303 -10.52 -12.59 32.66
N ASN A 304 -11.14 -12.28 33.80
CA ASN A 304 -11.20 -13.21 34.93
C ASN A 304 -11.98 -14.48 34.57
N ALA A 305 -13.09 -14.35 33.84
CA ALA A 305 -13.89 -15.48 33.38
C ALA A 305 -13.14 -16.33 32.34
N VAL A 306 -12.42 -15.69 31.40
CA VAL A 306 -11.53 -16.39 30.45
C VAL A 306 -10.48 -17.21 31.21
N VAL A 307 -9.80 -16.61 32.18
CA VAL A 307 -8.77 -17.31 32.98
C VAL A 307 -9.38 -18.47 33.77
N LYS A 308 -10.56 -18.28 34.37
CA LYS A 308 -11.28 -19.35 35.06
C LYS A 308 -11.60 -20.51 34.12
N ASP A 309 -12.10 -20.22 32.92
CA ASP A 309 -12.44 -21.25 31.92
C ASP A 309 -11.20 -22.01 31.42
N VAL A 310 -10.08 -21.32 31.21
CA VAL A 310 -8.79 -21.95 30.88
C VAL A 310 -8.33 -22.87 32.02
N VAL A 311 -8.42 -22.43 33.27
CA VAL A 311 -8.02 -23.23 34.45
C VAL A 311 -8.89 -24.48 34.58
N GLU A 312 -10.21 -24.35 34.47
CA GLU A 312 -11.14 -25.49 34.54
C GLU A 312 -10.88 -26.48 33.40
N THR A 313 -10.63 -25.98 32.19
CA THR A 313 -10.36 -26.82 31.02
C THR A 313 -8.99 -27.53 31.14
N TYR A 314 -7.96 -26.82 31.61
CA TYR A 314 -6.64 -27.39 31.88
C TYR A 314 -6.68 -28.48 32.97
N GLN A 315 -7.49 -28.28 34.04
CA GLN A 315 -7.66 -29.27 35.10
C GLN A 315 -8.32 -30.56 34.58
N LYS A 316 -9.24 -30.46 33.62
CA LYS A 316 -9.80 -31.62 32.91
C LYS A 316 -8.77 -32.32 32.02
N GLY A 317 -7.72 -31.62 31.62
CA GLY A 317 -6.67 -32.10 30.72
C GLY A 317 -6.91 -31.80 29.24
N GLN A 318 -8.00 -31.12 28.90
CA GLN A 318 -8.36 -30.75 27.54
C GLN A 318 -7.46 -29.60 27.03
N PRO A 319 -6.96 -29.66 25.78
CA PRO A 319 -6.15 -28.57 25.23
C PRO A 319 -6.97 -27.31 24.94
N VAL A 320 -6.35 -26.15 25.12
CA VAL A 320 -6.97 -24.83 24.95
C VAL A 320 -6.14 -23.92 24.07
N LEU A 321 -6.80 -23.31 23.08
CA LEU A 321 -6.27 -22.18 22.30
C LEU A 321 -7.07 -20.91 22.62
N VAL A 322 -6.39 -19.90 23.16
CA VAL A 322 -6.96 -18.59 23.47
C VAL A 322 -6.59 -17.61 22.36
N GLY A 323 -7.57 -17.12 21.61
CA GLY A 323 -7.40 -16.13 20.55
C GLY A 323 -7.61 -14.71 21.07
N THR A 324 -6.61 -13.84 20.87
CA THR A 324 -6.61 -12.42 21.25
C THR A 324 -6.37 -11.51 20.05
N ILE A 325 -6.87 -10.28 20.10
CA ILE A 325 -6.67 -9.30 19.02
C ILE A 325 -5.27 -8.66 19.09
N THR A 326 -4.85 -8.20 20.27
CA THR A 326 -3.61 -7.43 20.45
C THR A 326 -2.57 -8.19 21.27
N ILE A 327 -1.29 -7.88 21.03
CA ILE A 327 -0.15 -8.46 21.79
C ILE A 327 -0.25 -8.11 23.29
N GLU A 328 -0.71 -6.91 23.61
CA GLU A 328 -0.89 -6.46 24.99
C GLU A 328 -1.87 -7.35 25.75
N THR A 329 -3.01 -7.68 25.12
CA THR A 329 -3.99 -8.60 25.71
C THR A 329 -3.41 -10.00 25.91
N SER A 330 -2.60 -10.49 24.96
CA SER A 330 -1.91 -11.78 25.11
C SER A 330 -0.93 -11.79 26.29
N GLU A 331 -0.12 -10.73 26.44
CA GLU A 331 0.83 -10.59 27.55
C GLU A 331 0.12 -10.43 28.91
N MET A 332 -0.98 -9.69 28.95
CA MET A 332 -1.81 -9.54 30.14
C MET A 332 -2.40 -10.89 30.57
N LEU A 333 -3.01 -11.64 29.65
CA LEU A 333 -3.55 -12.97 29.95
C LEU A 333 -2.46 -13.96 30.36
N SER A 334 -1.29 -13.89 29.73
CA SER A 334 -0.12 -14.68 30.13
C SER A 334 0.25 -14.43 31.60
N LYS A 335 0.34 -13.17 32.02
CA LYS A 335 0.60 -12.82 33.43
C LYS A 335 -0.48 -13.34 34.38
N MET A 336 -1.75 -13.29 33.98
CA MET A 336 -2.85 -13.81 34.78
C MET A 336 -2.79 -15.33 34.94
N LEU A 337 -2.47 -16.06 33.86
CA LEU A 337 -2.32 -17.52 33.88
C LEU A 337 -1.07 -17.98 34.65
N GLN A 338 0.04 -17.21 34.58
CA GLN A 338 1.23 -17.46 35.40
C GLN A 338 0.92 -17.39 36.89
N ARG A 339 0.10 -16.42 37.32
CA ARG A 339 -0.35 -16.30 38.73
C ARG A 339 -1.17 -17.50 39.19
N GLN A 340 -1.85 -18.18 38.29
CA GLN A 340 -2.62 -19.41 38.55
C GLN A 340 -1.77 -20.68 38.39
N GLY A 341 -0.47 -20.57 38.08
CA GLY A 341 0.43 -21.71 37.92
C GLY A 341 0.15 -22.56 36.66
N ILE A 342 -0.52 -22.01 35.65
CA ILE A 342 -0.85 -22.73 34.41
C ILE A 342 0.29 -22.58 33.39
N PRO A 343 0.96 -23.66 32.98
CA PRO A 343 1.95 -23.62 31.90
C PRO A 343 1.27 -23.27 30.58
N HIS A 344 1.80 -22.31 29.84
CA HIS A 344 1.26 -21.90 28.54
C HIS A 344 2.35 -21.37 27.61
N LYS A 345 2.06 -21.41 26.31
CA LYS A 345 2.88 -20.82 25.24
C LYS A 345 2.17 -19.61 24.66
N VAL A 346 2.90 -18.56 24.28
CA VAL A 346 2.34 -17.32 23.70
C VAL A 346 2.90 -17.11 22.30
N LEU A 347 2.02 -16.80 21.35
CA LEU A 347 2.33 -16.58 19.95
C LEU A 347 1.97 -15.14 19.57
N ASN A 348 3.00 -14.36 19.19
CA ASN A 348 2.89 -12.93 18.95
C ASN A 348 3.17 -12.52 17.49
N ALA A 349 3.15 -13.47 16.54
CA ALA A 349 3.43 -13.25 15.11
C ALA A 349 4.83 -12.67 14.80
N LYS A 350 5.83 -12.91 15.65
CA LYS A 350 7.21 -12.42 15.46
C LYS A 350 8.15 -13.47 14.85
N PHE A 351 7.87 -14.76 15.04
CA PHE A 351 8.79 -15.83 14.63
C PHE A 351 8.03 -17.01 14.03
N HIS A 352 7.71 -16.95 12.74
CA HIS A 352 6.82 -17.92 12.09
C HIS A 352 7.26 -19.40 12.17
N GLU A 353 8.57 -19.70 12.12
CA GLU A 353 9.06 -21.09 12.22
C GLU A 353 8.80 -21.69 13.62
N LEU A 354 9.20 -20.95 14.66
CA LEU A 354 8.96 -21.35 16.06
C LEU A 354 7.46 -21.41 16.38
N GLU A 355 6.67 -20.50 15.79
CA GLU A 355 5.22 -20.49 15.94
C GLU A 355 4.57 -21.74 15.34
N ALA A 356 5.03 -22.20 14.17
CA ALA A 356 4.51 -23.42 13.57
C ALA A 356 4.75 -24.66 14.46
N GLU A 357 5.93 -24.78 15.05
CA GLU A 357 6.23 -25.86 16.01
C GLU A 357 5.33 -25.79 17.25
N ILE A 358 5.14 -24.60 17.82
CA ILE A 358 4.29 -24.39 18.98
C ILE A 358 2.82 -24.72 18.66
N VAL A 359 2.33 -24.34 17.48
CA VAL A 359 0.94 -24.56 17.06
C VAL A 359 0.69 -26.04 16.77
N ALA A 360 1.66 -26.75 16.20
CA ALA A 360 1.55 -28.20 15.98
C ALA A 360 1.35 -28.96 17.31
N ASP A 361 2.00 -28.49 18.39
CA ASP A 361 1.86 -29.05 19.74
C ASP A 361 0.59 -28.61 20.48
N ALA A 362 -0.17 -27.63 19.96
CA ALA A 362 -1.29 -27.03 20.68
C ALA A 362 -2.48 -27.98 20.90
N GLY A 363 -2.51 -29.11 20.19
CA GLY A 363 -3.55 -30.15 20.29
C GLY A 363 -3.20 -31.28 21.25
N ILE A 364 -2.02 -31.24 21.89
CA ILE A 364 -1.60 -32.22 22.89
C ILE A 364 -2.39 -31.99 24.19
N HIS A 365 -2.83 -33.04 24.86
CA HIS A 365 -3.51 -32.93 26.17
C HIS A 365 -2.73 -32.00 27.13
N LYS A 366 -3.46 -31.20 27.92
CA LYS A 366 -2.93 -30.14 28.80
C LYS A 366 -2.16 -29.00 28.09
N ALA A 367 -2.11 -28.92 26.77
CA ALA A 367 -1.54 -27.76 26.10
C ALA A 367 -2.42 -26.52 26.30
N VAL A 368 -1.82 -25.40 26.68
CA VAL A 368 -2.47 -24.08 26.71
C VAL A 368 -1.67 -23.13 25.84
N THR A 369 -2.31 -22.60 24.80
CA THR A 369 -1.67 -21.73 23.82
C THR A 369 -2.46 -20.43 23.71
N ILE A 370 -1.78 -19.29 23.81
CA ILE A 370 -2.34 -17.97 23.58
C ILE A 370 -1.84 -17.49 22.21
N ALA A 371 -2.74 -17.11 21.32
CA ALA A 371 -2.40 -16.66 19.97
C ALA A 371 -2.99 -15.27 19.70
N THR A 372 -2.16 -14.37 19.18
CA THR A 372 -2.66 -13.19 18.50
C THR A 372 -3.28 -13.56 17.15
N ASN A 373 -4.20 -12.73 16.67
CA ASN A 373 -5.10 -12.96 15.53
C ASN A 373 -4.48 -13.62 14.28
N MET A 374 -3.20 -13.37 13.98
CA MET A 374 -2.51 -13.90 12.80
C MET A 374 -1.52 -15.04 13.08
N ALA A 375 -1.27 -15.37 14.35
CA ALA A 375 -0.23 -16.31 14.72
C ALA A 375 -0.66 -17.77 14.51
N GLY A 376 0.19 -18.58 13.88
CA GLY A 376 -0.09 -19.99 13.61
C GLY A 376 -1.00 -20.28 12.42
N ARG A 377 -1.24 -19.30 11.55
CA ARG A 377 -1.98 -19.52 10.30
C ARG A 377 -1.27 -20.50 9.36
N GLY A 378 -2.06 -21.30 8.64
CA GLY A 378 -1.54 -22.34 7.75
C GLY A 378 -0.89 -23.56 8.43
N THR A 379 -0.94 -23.67 9.78
CA THR A 379 -0.47 -24.86 10.51
C THR A 379 -1.65 -25.61 11.12
N ASP A 380 -1.67 -26.92 10.91
CA ASP A 380 -2.70 -27.82 11.40
C ASP A 380 -2.43 -28.23 12.85
N ILE A 381 -3.44 -28.08 13.71
CA ILE A 381 -3.40 -28.54 15.10
C ILE A 381 -3.95 -29.96 15.13
N LYS A 382 -3.08 -30.95 15.39
CA LYS A 382 -3.48 -32.35 15.51
C LYS A 382 -3.73 -32.71 16.96
N LEU A 383 -4.83 -33.40 17.22
CA LEU A 383 -5.15 -33.92 18.54
C LEU A 383 -4.40 -35.22 18.80
N ASP A 384 -3.89 -35.39 20.02
CA ASP A 384 -3.55 -36.70 20.54
C ASP A 384 -4.82 -37.47 20.98
N ASP A 385 -4.67 -38.76 21.26
CA ASP A 385 -5.83 -39.61 21.57
C ASP A 385 -6.51 -39.19 22.89
N GLN A 386 -5.73 -38.73 23.87
CA GLN A 386 -6.27 -38.24 25.14
C GLN A 386 -7.08 -36.95 24.96
N ALA A 387 -6.58 -35.99 24.19
CA ALA A 387 -7.31 -34.76 23.88
C ALA A 387 -8.63 -35.08 23.16
N ARG A 388 -8.64 -36.06 22.25
CA ARG A 388 -9.86 -36.48 21.55
C ARG A 388 -10.90 -37.04 22.51
N GLU A 389 -10.50 -37.86 23.48
CA GLU A 389 -11.39 -38.41 24.51
C GLU A 389 -11.91 -37.34 25.48
N LEU A 390 -11.12 -36.29 25.74
CA LEU A 390 -11.45 -35.18 26.64
C LEU A 390 -12.31 -34.08 25.99
N GLY A 391 -12.89 -34.33 24.82
CA GLY A 391 -13.76 -33.37 24.12
C GLY A 391 -13.07 -32.53 23.04
N GLY A 392 -11.79 -32.82 22.75
CA GLY A 392 -11.01 -32.19 21.69
C GLY A 392 -10.50 -30.79 22.02
N LEU A 393 -10.05 -30.04 21.01
CA LEU A 393 -9.51 -28.69 21.21
C LEU A 393 -10.62 -27.71 21.59
N LYS A 394 -10.43 -26.97 22.69
CA LYS A 394 -11.29 -25.85 23.06
C LYS A 394 -10.71 -24.53 22.57
N ILE A 395 -11.54 -23.77 21.87
CA ILE A 395 -11.22 -22.43 21.39
C ILE A 395 -11.89 -21.38 22.28
N ILE A 396 -11.10 -20.44 22.77
CA ILE A 396 -11.60 -19.29 23.54
C ILE A 396 -11.26 -18.01 22.78
N GLY A 397 -12.27 -17.34 22.23
CA GLY A 397 -12.12 -15.98 21.69
C GLY A 397 -12.28 -14.98 22.81
N THR A 398 -11.29 -14.11 23.04
CA THR A 398 -11.36 -13.13 24.14
C THR A 398 -12.17 -11.89 23.79
N GLU A 399 -12.46 -11.69 22.50
CA GLU A 399 -13.21 -10.59 21.89
C GLU A 399 -13.76 -11.06 20.54
N ARG A 400 -14.69 -10.29 19.98
CA ARG A 400 -15.17 -10.44 18.59
C ARG A 400 -14.38 -9.53 17.67
N HIS A 401 -13.99 -10.03 16.51
CA HIS A 401 -13.34 -9.21 15.50
C HIS A 401 -14.35 -8.35 14.74
N GLU A 402 -13.85 -7.37 13.99
CA GLU A 402 -14.65 -6.55 13.08
C GLU A 402 -15.36 -7.38 12.01
N SER A 403 -14.72 -8.48 11.58
CA SER A 403 -15.26 -9.41 10.59
C SER A 403 -15.54 -10.78 11.19
N ARG A 404 -16.72 -11.32 10.88
CA ARG A 404 -17.16 -12.67 11.27
C ARG A 404 -16.27 -13.76 10.68
N ARG A 405 -15.64 -13.45 9.55
CA ARG A 405 -14.70 -14.33 8.86
C ARG A 405 -13.55 -14.73 9.78
N ILE A 406 -12.92 -13.75 10.42
CA ILE A 406 -11.78 -13.93 11.32
C ILE A 406 -12.20 -14.74 12.56
N ASP A 407 -13.37 -14.45 13.12
CA ASP A 407 -13.92 -15.23 14.23
C ASP A 407 -14.14 -16.71 13.84
N ASN A 408 -14.66 -16.95 12.64
CA ASN A 408 -14.88 -18.29 12.12
C ASN A 408 -13.58 -19.03 11.81
N GLN A 409 -12.52 -18.32 11.39
CA GLN A 409 -11.19 -18.90 11.25
C GLN A 409 -10.64 -19.37 12.61
N LEU A 410 -10.84 -18.58 13.67
CA LEU A 410 -10.45 -18.98 15.02
C LEU A 410 -11.22 -20.22 15.48
N ARG A 411 -12.55 -20.28 15.27
CA ARG A 411 -13.36 -21.49 15.53
C ARG A 411 -12.88 -22.69 14.74
N GLY A 412 -12.55 -22.49 13.46
CA GLY A 412 -12.07 -23.49 12.52
C GLY A 412 -10.73 -24.13 12.88
N ARG A 413 -10.03 -23.61 13.88
CA ARG A 413 -8.85 -24.28 14.47
C ARG A 413 -9.23 -25.59 15.17
N SER A 414 -10.47 -25.72 15.64
CA SER A 414 -11.01 -26.92 16.30
C SER A 414 -12.02 -27.67 15.43
N GLY A 415 -12.23 -28.96 15.72
CA GLY A 415 -13.20 -29.82 15.05
C GLY A 415 -12.80 -30.29 13.65
N ARG A 416 -11.49 -30.40 13.38
CA ARG A 416 -10.95 -30.74 12.06
C ARG A 416 -11.24 -32.21 11.73
N GLN A 417 -11.60 -32.50 10.48
CA GLN A 417 -11.87 -33.87 10.01
C GLN A 417 -12.87 -34.65 10.90
N GLY A 418 -13.86 -33.97 11.46
CA GLY A 418 -14.87 -34.55 12.34
C GLY A 418 -14.37 -34.89 13.75
N ASP A 419 -13.22 -34.36 14.16
CA ASP A 419 -12.78 -34.42 15.55
C ASP A 419 -13.77 -33.66 16.46
N PRO A 420 -13.89 -34.06 17.75
CA PRO A 420 -14.61 -33.29 18.74
C PRO A 420 -13.91 -31.96 19.02
N GLY A 421 -14.64 -31.01 19.57
CA GLY A 421 -14.10 -29.71 19.92
C GLY A 421 -15.18 -28.77 20.41
N GLU A 422 -14.73 -27.68 21.03
CA GLU A 422 -15.60 -26.63 21.55
C GLU A 422 -15.10 -25.25 21.14
N SER A 423 -16.01 -24.30 20.94
CA SER A 423 -15.64 -22.89 20.81
C SER A 423 -16.55 -21.99 21.63
N ARG A 424 -15.98 -20.95 22.25
CA ARG A 424 -16.75 -19.94 22.99
C ARG A 424 -16.06 -18.58 22.89
N PHE A 425 -16.85 -17.53 22.75
CA PHE A 425 -16.36 -16.14 22.74
C PHE A 425 -16.80 -15.42 24.00
N TYR A 426 -15.88 -14.62 24.55
CA TYR A 426 -16.06 -13.79 25.72
C TYR A 426 -16.05 -12.33 25.25
N ILE A 427 -17.04 -11.55 25.66
CA ILE A 427 -17.25 -10.19 25.17
C ILE A 427 -17.54 -9.29 26.36
N SER A 428 -17.00 -8.08 26.35
CA SER A 428 -17.35 -7.02 27.29
C SER A 428 -18.09 -5.89 26.58
N LEU A 429 -18.99 -5.21 27.29
CA LEU A 429 -19.57 -3.94 26.83
C LEU A 429 -18.52 -2.84 26.61
N GLU A 430 -17.35 -2.95 27.25
CA GLU A 430 -16.22 -2.03 27.11
C GLU A 430 -15.30 -2.37 25.91
N ASP A 431 -15.55 -3.48 25.20
CA ASP A 431 -14.76 -3.87 24.03
C ASP A 431 -14.99 -2.92 22.86
N ASP A 432 -13.99 -2.75 21.99
CA ASP A 432 -14.03 -1.74 20.92
C ASP A 432 -15.21 -1.93 19.98
N LEU A 433 -15.55 -3.18 19.64
CA LEU A 433 -16.74 -3.49 18.82
C LEU A 433 -18.04 -2.97 19.48
N MET A 434 -18.17 -3.12 20.80
CA MET A 434 -19.35 -2.69 21.56
C MET A 434 -19.35 -1.18 21.80
N ARG A 435 -18.18 -0.58 22.02
CA ARG A 435 -18.04 0.88 22.19
C ARG A 435 -18.34 1.65 20.91
N LEU A 436 -17.84 1.16 19.77
CA LEU A 436 -18.00 1.85 18.49
C LEU A 436 -19.40 1.69 17.90
N PHE A 437 -20.08 0.56 18.18
CA PHE A 437 -21.32 0.20 17.46
C PHE A 437 -22.42 -0.44 18.31
N GLY A 438 -22.20 -0.64 19.60
CA GLY A 438 -23.25 -1.00 20.53
C GLY A 438 -24.24 0.16 20.61
N SER A 439 -25.46 -0.04 20.12
CA SER A 439 -26.50 0.99 20.27
C SER A 439 -26.65 1.34 21.75
N GLU A 440 -26.77 2.61 22.11
CA GLU A 440 -27.05 3.04 23.50
C GLU A 440 -28.21 2.26 24.11
N LYS A 441 -29.17 1.83 23.28
CA LYS A 441 -30.28 0.95 23.65
C LYS A 441 -29.83 -0.40 24.25
N ILE A 442 -28.77 -1.04 23.73
CA ILE A 442 -28.25 -2.30 24.26
C ILE A 442 -27.59 -2.08 25.63
N ILE A 443 -26.79 -1.02 25.76
CA ILE A 443 -26.16 -0.64 27.03
C ILE A 443 -27.23 -0.30 28.08
N ASN A 444 -28.26 0.44 27.68
CA ASN A 444 -29.38 0.81 28.55
C ASN A 444 -30.23 -0.41 28.95
N VAL A 445 -30.47 -1.36 28.05
CA VAL A 445 -31.15 -2.62 28.37
C VAL A 445 -30.31 -3.45 29.34
N PHE A 446 -28.99 -3.51 29.15
CA PHE A 446 -28.09 -4.22 30.06
C PHE A 446 -28.05 -3.60 31.45
N ASN A 447 -28.00 -2.27 31.53
CA ASN A 447 -28.08 -1.54 32.80
C ASN A 447 -29.45 -1.72 33.48
N ALA A 448 -30.54 -1.77 32.70
CA ALA A 448 -31.89 -1.99 33.20
C ALA A 448 -32.15 -3.44 33.68
N LEU A 449 -31.42 -4.42 33.12
CA LEU A 449 -31.49 -5.83 33.52
C LEU A 449 -30.92 -6.09 34.93
N GLY A 450 -30.18 -5.14 35.51
CA GLY A 450 -29.72 -5.22 36.90
C GLY A 450 -28.75 -6.38 37.16
N VAL A 451 -27.90 -6.70 36.18
CA VAL A 451 -26.98 -7.84 36.20
C VAL A 451 -25.94 -7.61 37.30
N GLU A 452 -25.80 -8.56 38.22
CA GLU A 452 -24.85 -8.48 39.33
C GLU A 452 -23.40 -8.57 38.83
N GLU A 453 -22.46 -8.00 39.58
CA GLU A 453 -21.03 -8.08 39.25
C GLU A 453 -20.57 -9.55 39.16
N GLY A 454 -19.98 -9.92 38.02
CA GLY A 454 -19.50 -11.28 37.76
C GLY A 454 -20.51 -12.27 37.16
N GLU A 455 -21.78 -11.89 36.93
CA GLU A 455 -22.73 -12.74 36.20
C GLU A 455 -22.48 -12.71 34.68
N GLN A 456 -22.54 -13.89 34.05
CA GLN A 456 -22.48 -14.03 32.60
C GLN A 456 -23.90 -13.96 32.01
N ILE A 457 -24.09 -13.20 30.93
CA ILE A 457 -25.35 -13.24 30.18
C ILE A 457 -25.15 -14.07 28.92
N GLU A 458 -25.92 -15.15 28.83
CA GLU A 458 -26.04 -15.94 27.61
C GLU A 458 -27.45 -15.75 27.05
N HIS A 459 -27.60 -14.87 26.06
CA HIS A 459 -28.88 -14.67 25.41
C HIS A 459 -28.75 -14.57 23.89
N LYS A 460 -29.52 -15.38 23.16
CA LYS A 460 -29.53 -15.45 21.69
C LYS A 460 -29.75 -14.08 21.02
N MET A 461 -30.50 -13.19 21.69
CA MET A 461 -30.70 -11.81 21.23
C MET A 461 -29.39 -11.01 21.18
N LEU A 462 -28.50 -11.17 22.17
CA LEU A 462 -27.23 -10.43 22.24
C LEU A 462 -26.27 -10.87 21.14
N SER A 463 -26.07 -12.19 20.97
CA SER A 463 -25.25 -12.72 19.87
C SER A 463 -25.77 -12.27 18.50
N SER A 464 -27.09 -12.24 18.31
CA SER A 464 -27.70 -11.73 17.06
C SER A 464 -27.48 -10.23 16.86
N ALA A 465 -27.44 -9.43 17.93
CA ALA A 465 -27.16 -8.00 17.86
C ALA A 465 -25.70 -7.71 17.50
N ILE A 466 -24.77 -8.48 18.08
CA ILE A 466 -23.34 -8.42 17.75
C ILE A 466 -23.12 -8.81 16.28
N GLU A 467 -23.76 -9.87 15.80
CA GLU A 467 -23.64 -10.28 14.39
C GLU A 467 -24.14 -9.18 13.43
N LYS A 468 -25.20 -8.45 13.80
CA LYS A 468 -25.68 -7.29 13.03
C LYS A 468 -24.69 -6.14 13.04
N ALA A 469 -24.02 -5.89 14.17
CA ALA A 469 -22.97 -4.88 14.26
C ALA A 469 -21.78 -5.24 13.36
N GLN A 470 -21.33 -6.49 13.38
CA GLN A 470 -20.27 -6.98 12.49
C GLN A 470 -20.65 -6.85 11.00
N LYS A 471 -21.88 -7.24 10.60
CA LYS A 471 -22.37 -7.05 9.22
C LYS A 471 -22.34 -5.59 8.77
N LYS A 472 -22.64 -4.66 9.68
CA LYS A 472 -22.58 -3.22 9.38
C LYS A 472 -21.13 -2.76 9.15
N ILE A 473 -20.19 -3.25 9.96
CA ILE A 473 -18.76 -2.94 9.81
C ILE A 473 -18.21 -3.56 8.53
N GLU A 474 -18.53 -4.82 8.25
CA GLU A 474 -18.19 -5.49 6.98
C GLU A 474 -18.67 -4.66 5.78
N GLY A 475 -19.92 -4.19 5.81
CA GLY A 475 -20.47 -3.32 4.76
C GLY A 475 -19.77 -1.95 4.63
N ASN A 476 -19.43 -1.31 5.75
CA ASN A 476 -18.67 -0.06 5.72
C ASN A 476 -17.25 -0.26 5.17
N ASN A 477 -16.57 -1.32 5.61
CA ASN A 477 -15.23 -1.67 5.14
C ASN A 477 -15.24 -2.03 3.65
N TYR A 478 -16.26 -2.74 3.17
CA TYR A 478 -16.50 -2.97 1.75
C TYR A 478 -16.64 -1.65 0.99
N GLY A 479 -17.44 -0.71 1.48
CA GLY A 479 -17.60 0.62 0.86
C GLY A 479 -16.29 1.41 0.78
N ILE A 480 -15.43 1.35 1.80
CA ILE A 480 -14.09 1.98 1.79
C ILE A 480 -13.22 1.34 0.70
N ARG A 481 -13.19 0.00 0.61
CA ARG A 481 -12.40 -0.71 -0.41
C ARG A 481 -12.94 -0.47 -1.82
N GLU A 482 -14.26 -0.45 -1.99
CA GLU A 482 -14.90 -0.12 -3.27
C GLU A 482 -14.54 1.30 -3.72
N ASN A 483 -14.54 2.26 -2.79
CA ASN A 483 -14.12 3.62 -3.08
C ASN A 483 -12.64 3.67 -3.50
N LEU A 484 -11.75 3.03 -2.73
CA LEU A 484 -10.31 2.96 -3.04
C LEU A 484 -10.06 2.33 -4.42
N LEU A 485 -10.82 1.28 -4.78
CA LEU A 485 -10.75 0.65 -6.10
C LEU A 485 -11.13 1.63 -7.21
N LYS A 486 -12.22 2.40 -7.05
CA LYS A 486 -12.67 3.39 -8.04
C LYS A 486 -11.63 4.48 -8.33
N TYR A 487 -10.88 4.92 -7.32
CA TYR A 487 -9.77 5.84 -7.53
C TYR A 487 -8.59 5.16 -8.24
N ASP A 488 -8.23 3.94 -7.84
CA ASP A 488 -7.12 3.20 -8.50
C ASP A 488 -7.48 2.72 -9.90
N GLU A 489 -8.76 2.57 -10.27
CA GLU A 489 -9.19 2.26 -11.65
C GLU A 489 -8.70 3.33 -12.64
N VAL A 490 -8.84 4.62 -12.29
CA VAL A 490 -8.36 5.74 -13.11
C VAL A 490 -6.86 5.64 -13.33
N MET A 491 -6.12 5.38 -12.24
CA MET A 491 -4.68 5.18 -12.30
C MET A 491 -4.29 3.91 -13.06
N ASN A 492 -5.09 2.85 -12.98
CA ASN A 492 -4.81 1.58 -13.65
C ASN A 492 -4.98 1.70 -15.18
N GLU A 493 -6.01 2.39 -15.66
CA GLU A 493 -6.19 2.67 -17.10
C GLU A 493 -4.97 3.42 -17.67
N GLN A 494 -4.54 4.47 -16.98
CA GLN A 494 -3.35 5.24 -17.36
C GLN A 494 -2.07 4.39 -17.31
N ARG A 495 -1.92 3.60 -16.24
CA ARG A 495 -0.78 2.69 -16.04
C ARG A 495 -0.69 1.65 -17.16
N GLU A 496 -1.80 1.09 -17.61
CA GLU A 496 -1.82 0.09 -18.69
C GLU A 496 -1.34 0.68 -20.02
N ILE A 497 -1.74 1.92 -20.33
CA ILE A 497 -1.27 2.62 -21.53
C ILE A 497 0.24 2.83 -21.45
N ILE A 498 0.73 3.40 -20.35
CA ILE A 498 2.15 3.70 -20.17
C ILE A 498 3.01 2.45 -20.14
N TYR A 499 2.61 1.42 -19.39
CA TYR A 499 3.38 0.18 -19.28
C TYR A 499 3.41 -0.57 -20.62
N LYS A 500 2.33 -0.53 -21.40
CA LYS A 500 2.30 -1.11 -22.74
C LYS A 500 3.27 -0.38 -23.68
N GLU A 501 3.24 0.94 -23.72
CA GLU A 501 4.16 1.72 -24.56
C GLU A 501 5.62 1.53 -24.11
N ARG A 502 5.87 1.57 -22.80
CA ARG A 502 7.18 1.28 -22.22
C ARG A 502 7.68 -0.11 -22.61
N ARG A 503 6.81 -1.12 -22.56
CA ARG A 503 7.15 -2.50 -22.91
C ARG A 503 7.54 -2.63 -24.39
N ARG A 504 6.85 -1.96 -25.31
CA ARG A 504 7.22 -1.91 -26.74
C ARG A 504 8.63 -1.35 -26.94
N VAL A 505 8.95 -0.27 -26.23
CA VAL A 505 10.29 0.35 -26.28
C VAL A 505 11.35 -0.61 -25.73
N LEU A 506 11.03 -1.34 -24.65
CA LEU A 506 11.92 -2.30 -24.00
C LEU A 506 12.15 -3.57 -24.84
N ASP A 507 11.12 -4.07 -25.52
CA ASP A 507 11.18 -5.26 -26.39
C ASP A 507 11.98 -5.03 -27.68
N GLY A 508 12.32 -3.78 -27.97
CA GLY A 508 13.23 -3.41 -29.05
C GLY A 508 12.55 -3.07 -30.37
N ASP A 509 11.22 -2.86 -30.36
CA ASP A 509 10.46 -2.39 -31.53
C ASP A 509 11.06 -1.10 -32.10
N SER A 510 10.95 -0.92 -33.43
CA SER A 510 11.37 0.33 -34.06
C SER A 510 10.45 1.47 -33.64
N MET A 511 11.02 2.49 -33.00
CA MET A 511 10.29 3.69 -32.57
C MET A 511 10.29 4.79 -33.63
N ARG A 512 10.84 4.54 -34.82
CA ARG A 512 10.94 5.52 -35.91
C ARG A 512 9.61 6.17 -36.23
N ASP A 513 8.61 5.36 -36.52
CA ASP A 513 7.30 5.84 -36.98
C ASP A 513 6.57 6.61 -35.87
N VAL A 514 6.82 6.21 -34.61
CA VAL A 514 6.29 6.88 -33.41
C VAL A 514 6.93 8.26 -33.26
N VAL A 515 8.27 8.35 -33.29
CA VAL A 515 9.01 9.61 -33.21
C VAL A 515 8.68 10.51 -34.40
N PHE A 516 8.62 9.96 -35.60
CA PHE A 516 8.24 10.67 -36.82
C PHE A 516 6.88 11.32 -36.66
N LYS A 517 5.88 10.56 -36.18
CA LYS A 517 4.55 11.09 -35.90
C LYS A 517 4.58 12.16 -34.82
N MET A 518 5.37 11.99 -33.75
CA MET A 518 5.51 13.00 -32.69
C MET A 518 6.05 14.32 -33.25
N VAL A 519 7.09 14.27 -34.09
CA VAL A 519 7.65 15.47 -34.75
C VAL A 519 6.57 16.17 -35.57
N THR A 520 5.85 15.43 -36.42
CA THR A 520 4.83 16.03 -37.28
C THR A 520 3.64 16.59 -36.50
N ASP A 521 3.20 15.90 -35.44
CA ASP A 521 2.08 16.31 -34.61
C ASP A 521 2.43 17.55 -33.78
N ILE A 522 3.65 17.63 -33.24
CA ILE A 522 4.11 18.81 -32.50
C ILE A 522 4.15 20.02 -33.43
N THR A 523 4.76 19.89 -34.62
CA THR A 523 4.81 20.99 -35.59
C THR A 523 3.41 21.47 -35.96
N GLU A 524 2.48 20.55 -36.21
CA GLU A 524 1.09 20.91 -36.55
C GLU A 524 0.37 21.60 -35.39
N ASN A 525 0.45 21.04 -34.18
CA ASN A 525 -0.25 21.58 -33.01
C ASN A 525 0.29 22.97 -32.62
N THR A 526 1.61 23.18 -32.69
CA THR A 526 2.19 24.51 -32.40
C THR A 526 1.74 25.55 -33.42
N ILE A 527 1.60 25.17 -34.70
CA ILE A 527 1.03 26.05 -35.73
C ILE A 527 -0.44 26.36 -35.44
N ASP A 528 -1.23 25.35 -35.04
CA ASP A 528 -2.64 25.55 -34.70
C ASP A 528 -2.86 26.45 -33.48
N GLN A 529 -1.96 26.38 -32.49
CA GLN A 529 -2.00 27.23 -31.30
C GLN A 529 -1.60 28.67 -31.59
N CYS A 530 -0.57 28.90 -32.42
CA CYS A 530 -0.06 30.24 -32.70
C CYS A 530 -0.81 30.96 -33.84
N ILE A 531 -1.53 30.22 -34.69
CA ILE A 531 -2.18 30.75 -35.91
C ILE A 531 -3.64 30.30 -35.97
N SER A 532 -4.56 31.26 -35.92
CA SER A 532 -6.00 31.00 -36.08
C SER A 532 -6.40 30.92 -37.56
N ASP A 533 -7.46 30.17 -37.88
CA ASP A 533 -7.92 29.96 -39.27
C ASP A 533 -8.50 31.25 -39.90
N ASP A 534 -8.95 32.19 -39.06
CA ASP A 534 -9.64 33.42 -39.46
C ASP A 534 -8.70 34.65 -39.59
N GLN A 535 -7.40 34.50 -39.28
CA GLN A 535 -6.43 35.59 -39.29
C GLN A 535 -5.73 35.75 -40.64
N SER A 536 -5.51 37.00 -41.05
CA SER A 536 -4.71 37.31 -42.24
C SER A 536 -3.22 36.98 -42.01
N VAL A 537 -2.48 36.72 -43.09
CA VAL A 537 -1.05 36.32 -43.01
C VAL A 537 -0.19 37.42 -42.35
N GLU A 538 -0.59 38.68 -42.46
CA GLU A 538 0.07 39.80 -41.77
C GLU A 538 -0.18 39.82 -40.26
N GLU A 539 -1.23 39.17 -39.76
CA GLU A 539 -1.59 39.08 -38.34
C GLU A 539 -1.03 37.82 -37.66
N TRP A 540 -0.40 36.93 -38.41
CA TRP A 540 0.21 35.71 -37.86
C TRP A 540 1.34 36.05 -36.90
N ASN A 541 1.26 35.48 -35.68
CA ASN A 541 2.31 35.67 -34.67
C ASN A 541 3.50 34.74 -34.93
N LEU A 542 4.26 35.01 -35.99
CA LEU A 542 5.46 34.23 -36.35
C LEU A 542 6.54 34.27 -35.26
N GLY A 543 6.62 35.36 -34.49
CA GLY A 543 7.58 35.47 -33.39
C GLY A 543 7.27 34.52 -32.23
N GLU A 544 5.99 34.32 -31.90
CA GLU A 544 5.57 33.33 -30.90
C GLU A 544 5.72 31.90 -31.41
N LEU A 545 5.42 31.67 -32.69
CA LEU A 545 5.67 30.39 -33.36
C LEU A 545 7.15 30.02 -33.29
N GLU A 546 8.05 30.94 -33.64
CA GLU A 546 9.50 30.71 -33.55
C GLU A 546 9.95 30.45 -32.10
N ARG A 547 9.49 31.26 -31.14
CA ARG A 547 9.85 31.10 -29.72
C ARG A 547 9.43 29.75 -29.16
N THR A 548 8.29 29.22 -29.62
CA THR A 548 7.73 27.96 -29.11
C THR A 548 8.29 26.75 -29.85
N LEU A 549 8.43 26.84 -31.18
CA LEU A 549 8.78 25.71 -32.04
C LEU A 549 10.29 25.48 -32.13
N LEU A 550 11.11 26.54 -32.25
CA LEU A 550 12.57 26.42 -32.43
C LEU A 550 13.29 25.68 -31.29
N PRO A 551 12.90 25.84 -30.00
CA PRO A 551 13.50 25.06 -28.90
C PRO A 551 13.18 23.57 -28.96
N ILE A 552 12.18 23.14 -29.74
CA ILE A 552 11.77 21.75 -29.86
C ILE A 552 12.29 21.15 -31.16
N VAL A 553 12.01 21.83 -32.28
CA VAL A 553 12.47 21.47 -33.63
C VAL A 553 13.36 22.60 -34.15
N PRO A 554 14.68 22.38 -34.27
CA PRO A 554 15.63 23.44 -34.59
C PRO A 554 15.63 23.78 -36.09
N PHE A 555 14.61 24.51 -36.55
CA PHE A 555 14.58 25.09 -37.88
C PHE A 555 15.63 26.21 -38.02
N GLU A 556 16.18 26.43 -39.22
CA GLU A 556 17.19 27.47 -39.45
C GLU A 556 16.59 28.88 -39.40
N ARG A 557 15.38 29.07 -39.97
CA ARG A 557 14.56 30.29 -39.83
C ARG A 557 13.16 30.08 -40.42
N ILE A 558 12.10 30.58 -39.77
CA ILE A 558 10.73 30.51 -40.30
C ILE A 558 10.44 31.83 -41.03
N GLU A 559 11.00 32.00 -42.23
CA GLU A 559 10.73 33.18 -43.06
C GLU A 559 9.72 32.87 -44.17
N ILE A 560 8.62 33.64 -44.19
CA ILE A 560 7.69 33.65 -45.32
C ILE A 560 8.13 34.77 -46.26
N SER A 561 8.52 34.42 -47.50
CA SER A 561 8.92 35.39 -48.51
C SER A 561 7.79 36.39 -48.80
N ASP A 562 8.13 37.64 -49.14
CA ASP A 562 7.12 38.69 -49.41
C ASP A 562 6.21 38.36 -50.60
N ASP A 563 6.69 37.56 -51.56
CA ASP A 563 5.89 37.06 -52.69
C ASP A 563 4.93 35.94 -52.28
N ASP A 564 5.30 35.14 -51.27
CA ASP A 564 4.47 34.04 -50.76
C ASP A 564 3.39 34.51 -49.78
N LYS A 565 3.57 35.64 -49.08
CA LYS A 565 2.58 36.18 -48.11
C LYS A 565 1.18 36.33 -48.70
N LYS A 566 1.07 36.69 -49.99
CA LYS A 566 -0.23 36.87 -50.68
C LYS A 566 -0.94 35.57 -51.07
N ARG A 567 -0.24 34.41 -51.04
CA ARG A 567 -0.77 33.09 -51.42
C ARG A 567 -0.60 32.04 -50.32
N MET A 568 -0.07 32.44 -49.17
CA MET A 568 0.16 31.54 -48.05
C MET A 568 -1.16 31.30 -47.32
N THR A 569 -1.44 30.03 -47.04
CA THR A 569 -2.55 29.63 -46.19
C THR A 569 -1.99 28.83 -45.02
N LYS A 570 -2.71 28.78 -43.90
CA LYS A 570 -2.29 27.99 -42.74
C LYS A 570 -2.03 26.53 -43.11
N ALA A 571 -2.88 25.94 -43.95
CA ALA A 571 -2.71 24.59 -44.47
C ALA A 571 -1.39 24.41 -45.27
N LYS A 572 -1.03 25.40 -46.08
CA LYS A 572 0.22 25.37 -46.85
C LYS A 572 1.45 25.55 -45.96
N LEU A 573 1.38 26.45 -44.97
CA LEU A 573 2.44 26.62 -43.96
C LEU A 573 2.64 25.34 -43.14
N LYS A 574 1.56 24.70 -42.69
CA LYS A 574 1.60 23.39 -42.03
C LYS A 574 2.33 22.36 -42.88
N GLN A 575 1.98 22.25 -44.16
CA GLN A 575 2.61 21.28 -45.04
C GLN A 575 4.12 21.56 -45.19
N ILE A 576 4.51 22.82 -45.43
CA ILE A 576 5.92 23.22 -45.59
C ILE A 576 6.72 22.86 -44.33
N LEU A 577 6.26 23.30 -43.16
CA LEU A 577 6.97 23.07 -41.90
C LEU A 577 7.00 21.59 -41.51
N LYS A 578 5.96 20.81 -41.82
CA LYS A 578 5.98 19.35 -41.62
C LYS A 578 7.01 18.68 -42.53
N GLU A 579 7.07 19.05 -43.81
CA GLU A 579 8.07 18.52 -44.74
C GLU A 579 9.51 18.88 -44.31
N GLU A 580 9.71 20.08 -43.79
CA GLU A 580 11.00 20.52 -43.26
C GLU A 580 11.38 19.79 -41.96
N ALA A 581 10.42 19.59 -41.04
CA ALA A 581 10.63 18.83 -39.81
C ALA A 581 11.03 17.38 -40.10
N VAL A 582 10.40 16.78 -41.11
CA VAL A 582 10.75 15.44 -41.61
C VAL A 582 12.17 15.40 -42.16
N LYS A 583 12.54 16.36 -43.00
CA LYS A 583 13.92 16.45 -43.53
C LYS A 583 14.95 16.61 -42.43
N LEU A 584 14.63 17.36 -41.37
CA LEU A 584 15.50 17.51 -40.20
C LEU A 584 15.69 16.18 -39.47
N TYR A 585 14.63 15.42 -39.25
CA TYR A 585 14.72 14.09 -38.65
C TYR A 585 15.49 13.10 -39.53
N GLU A 586 15.27 13.09 -40.86
CA GLU A 586 16.02 12.24 -41.79
C GLU A 586 17.50 12.61 -41.87
N LYS A 587 17.82 13.91 -41.89
CA LYS A 587 19.20 14.39 -41.80
C LYS A 587 19.84 13.95 -40.49
N LYS A 588 19.08 14.00 -39.39
CA LYS A 588 19.53 13.52 -38.10
C LYS A 588 19.79 12.02 -38.11
N GLU A 589 18.87 11.23 -38.66
CA GLU A 589 19.01 9.79 -38.84
C GLU A 589 20.27 9.44 -39.65
N ALA A 590 20.59 10.22 -40.69
CA ALA A 590 21.78 10.04 -41.52
C ALA A 590 23.12 10.42 -40.83
N GLU A 591 23.09 11.19 -39.73
CA GLU A 591 24.28 11.51 -38.93
C GLU A 591 24.77 10.33 -38.08
N PHE A 592 23.91 9.34 -37.83
CA PHE A 592 24.19 8.18 -36.98
C PHE A 592 24.13 6.87 -37.78
N GLN A 593 24.67 5.78 -37.22
CA GLN A 593 24.38 4.45 -37.76
C GLN A 593 22.93 4.05 -37.44
N PRO A 594 22.24 3.26 -38.29
CA PRO A 594 20.86 2.86 -38.07
C PRO A 594 20.60 2.23 -36.71
N GLU A 595 21.49 1.37 -36.22
CA GLU A 595 21.35 0.72 -34.91
C GLU A 595 21.54 1.70 -33.75
N GLN A 596 22.41 2.71 -33.93
CA GLN A 596 22.72 3.70 -32.90
C GLN A 596 21.59 4.69 -32.69
N ILE A 597 20.96 5.17 -33.77
CA ILE A 597 19.82 6.09 -33.66
C ILE A 597 18.60 5.38 -33.02
N ARG A 598 18.39 4.09 -33.32
CA ARG A 598 17.34 3.29 -32.67
C ARG A 598 17.59 3.10 -31.18
N GLU A 599 18.83 2.85 -30.78
CA GLU A 599 19.14 2.75 -29.35
C GLU A 599 19.00 4.11 -28.65
N LEU A 600 19.42 5.20 -29.29
CA LEU A 600 19.24 6.55 -28.77
C LEU A 600 17.75 6.91 -28.59
N GLU A 601 16.91 6.59 -29.57
CA GLU A 601 15.44 6.71 -29.48
C GLU A 601 14.90 5.98 -28.25
N ARG A 602 15.30 4.72 -28.05
CA ARG A 602 14.86 3.91 -26.90
C ARG A 602 15.33 4.49 -25.57
N VAL A 603 16.60 4.89 -25.47
CA VAL A 603 17.18 5.46 -24.24
C VAL A 603 16.45 6.74 -23.85
N ILE A 604 16.24 7.65 -24.82
CA ILE A 604 15.54 8.91 -24.58
C ILE A 604 14.09 8.67 -24.19
N LEU A 605 13.36 7.83 -24.96
CA LEU A 605 11.95 7.52 -24.69
C LEU A 605 11.77 6.91 -23.30
N LEU A 606 12.53 5.86 -22.95
CA LEU A 606 12.43 5.23 -21.63
C LEU A 606 12.73 6.23 -20.52
N LYS A 607 13.79 7.02 -20.65
CA LYS A 607 14.16 8.02 -19.64
C LYS A 607 13.07 9.08 -19.44
N VAL A 608 12.51 9.61 -20.53
CA VAL A 608 11.47 10.64 -20.48
C VAL A 608 10.15 10.07 -19.97
N ILE A 609 9.74 8.90 -20.43
CA ILE A 609 8.53 8.21 -19.94
C ILE A 609 8.66 7.93 -18.45
N ASP A 610 9.76 7.32 -18.01
CA ASP A 610 9.96 6.95 -16.61
C ASP A 610 9.97 8.20 -15.71
N GLN A 611 10.66 9.27 -16.11
CA GLN A 611 10.66 10.52 -15.35
C GLN A 611 9.26 11.12 -15.23
N LYS A 612 8.58 11.32 -16.36
CA LYS A 612 7.26 11.98 -16.40
C LYS A 612 6.17 11.14 -15.74
N TRP A 613 6.25 9.83 -15.87
CA TRP A 613 5.32 8.90 -15.23
C TRP A 613 5.49 8.86 -13.72
N MET A 614 6.73 8.86 -13.21
CA MET A 614 6.99 8.97 -11.77
C MET A 614 6.50 10.31 -11.22
N ASP A 615 6.67 11.40 -11.97
CA ASP A 615 6.11 12.71 -11.61
C ASP A 615 4.58 12.65 -11.53
N HIS A 616 3.93 12.12 -12.56
CA HIS A 616 2.48 11.99 -12.62
C HIS A 616 1.89 11.09 -11.53
N ILE A 617 2.53 9.98 -11.16
CA ILE A 617 2.06 9.12 -10.05
C ILE A 617 2.01 9.91 -8.74
N ASP A 618 3.06 10.70 -8.46
CA ASP A 618 3.14 11.52 -7.26
C ASP A 618 2.08 12.62 -7.28
N ASP A 619 1.93 13.31 -8.40
CA ASP A 619 0.92 14.36 -8.56
C ASP A 619 -0.51 13.81 -8.43
N MET A 620 -0.77 12.59 -8.94
CA MET A 620 -2.06 11.91 -8.80
C MET A 620 -2.34 11.44 -7.37
N ASP A 621 -1.31 11.08 -6.61
CA ASP A 621 -1.46 10.76 -5.19
C ASP A 621 -1.77 12.02 -4.38
N GLN A 622 -1.09 13.14 -4.67
CA GLN A 622 -1.39 14.45 -4.09
C GLN A 622 -2.81 14.92 -4.43
N LEU A 623 -3.21 14.80 -5.70
CA LEU A 623 -4.57 15.14 -6.15
C LEU A 623 -5.62 14.32 -5.38
N ARG A 624 -5.41 13.02 -5.22
CA ARG A 624 -6.33 12.15 -4.49
C ARG A 624 -6.50 12.59 -3.03
N GLN A 625 -5.44 13.10 -2.40
CA GLN A 625 -5.50 13.62 -1.03
C GLN A 625 -6.21 14.98 -0.96
N GLY A 626 -6.00 15.86 -1.95
CA GLY A 626 -6.58 17.21 -1.99
C GLY A 626 -8.02 17.29 -2.50
N ILE A 627 -8.48 16.32 -3.31
CA ILE A 627 -9.79 16.38 -4.00
C ILE A 627 -10.99 16.36 -3.03
N GLY A 628 -10.79 15.94 -1.78
CA GLY A 628 -11.82 16.02 -0.74
C GLY A 628 -12.36 17.43 -0.52
N LEU A 629 -11.55 18.46 -0.76
CA LEU A 629 -11.94 19.87 -0.64
C LEU A 629 -12.87 20.34 -1.78
N GLN A 630 -12.88 19.66 -2.93
CA GLN A 630 -13.81 19.98 -4.02
C GLN A 630 -15.25 19.53 -3.71
N ALA A 631 -15.45 18.70 -2.67
CA ALA A 631 -16.77 18.25 -2.23
C ALA A 631 -17.66 19.40 -1.71
N TYR A 632 -17.07 20.53 -1.31
CA TYR A 632 -17.80 21.72 -0.86
C TYR A 632 -18.68 22.33 -1.98
N GLY A 633 -18.33 22.10 -3.25
CA GLY A 633 -19.11 22.55 -4.41
C GLY A 633 -20.31 21.67 -4.80
N GLN A 634 -20.73 20.71 -3.95
CA GLN A 634 -21.74 19.68 -4.27
C GLN A 634 -21.43 18.79 -5.49
N ARG A 635 -20.17 18.76 -5.93
CA ARG A 635 -19.70 17.88 -7.01
C ARG A 635 -19.13 16.60 -6.44
N ASP A 636 -19.30 15.49 -7.16
CA ASP A 636 -18.75 14.19 -6.74
C ASP A 636 -17.22 14.22 -6.87
N PRO A 637 -16.44 14.07 -5.77
CA PRO A 637 -14.98 14.12 -5.82
C PRO A 637 -14.36 13.08 -6.76
N LEU A 638 -15.00 11.94 -6.95
CA LEU A 638 -14.49 10.92 -7.86
C LEU A 638 -14.58 11.37 -9.33
N VAL A 639 -15.62 12.13 -9.69
CA VAL A 639 -15.80 12.66 -11.05
C VAL A 639 -14.76 13.74 -11.33
N GLU A 640 -14.56 14.66 -10.38
CA GLU A 640 -13.53 15.69 -10.48
C GLU A 640 -12.12 15.07 -10.53
N TYR A 641 -11.85 14.04 -9.72
CA TYR A 641 -10.60 13.28 -9.80
C TYR A 641 -10.38 12.65 -11.18
N LYS A 642 -11.44 12.08 -11.79
CA LYS A 642 -11.38 11.52 -13.14
C LYS A 642 -11.07 12.58 -14.20
N MET A 643 -11.73 13.73 -14.13
CA MET A 643 -11.53 14.82 -15.09
C MET A 643 -10.11 15.40 -14.97
N ALA A 644 -9.74 15.86 -13.77
CA ALA A 644 -8.42 16.41 -13.50
C ALA A 644 -7.30 15.39 -13.80
N GLY A 645 -7.50 14.13 -13.42
CA GLY A 645 -6.54 13.06 -13.70
C GLY A 645 -6.35 12.78 -15.20
N TYR A 646 -7.41 12.90 -16.02
CA TYR A 646 -7.31 12.75 -17.48
C TYR A 646 -6.59 13.94 -18.13
N ASP A 647 -6.86 15.15 -17.67
CA ASP A 647 -6.19 16.36 -18.16
C ASP A 647 -4.70 16.35 -17.82
N MET A 648 -4.35 16.00 -16.58
CA MET A 648 -2.96 15.81 -16.16
C MET A 648 -2.26 14.72 -16.98
N PHE A 649 -2.93 13.60 -17.26
CA PHE A 649 -2.38 12.53 -18.08
C PHE A 649 -2.13 12.98 -19.53
N ASN A 650 -3.06 13.73 -20.13
CA ASN A 650 -2.87 14.29 -21.48
C ASN A 650 -1.72 15.31 -21.52
N ALA A 651 -1.62 16.17 -20.51
CA ALA A 651 -0.52 17.11 -20.37
C ALA A 651 0.83 16.40 -20.21
N MET A 652 0.87 15.34 -19.39
CA MET A 652 2.05 14.47 -19.25
C MET A 652 2.42 13.85 -20.61
N MET A 653 1.47 13.26 -21.33
CA MET A 653 1.70 12.65 -22.64
C MET A 653 2.16 13.67 -23.69
N ALA A 654 1.65 14.91 -23.66
CA ALA A 654 2.16 16.00 -24.48
C ALA A 654 3.61 16.34 -24.11
N SER A 655 3.92 16.46 -22.82
CA SER A 655 5.26 16.74 -22.31
C SER A 655 6.26 15.64 -22.66
N VAL A 656 5.86 14.36 -22.62
CA VAL A 656 6.67 13.22 -23.06
C VAL A 656 7.04 13.36 -24.53
N ARG A 657 6.06 13.64 -25.40
CA ARG A 657 6.28 13.82 -26.84
C ARG A 657 7.24 14.98 -27.12
N GLU A 658 6.97 16.13 -26.52
CA GLU A 658 7.77 17.36 -26.70
C GLU A 658 9.22 17.16 -26.23
N THR A 659 9.40 16.64 -25.02
CA THR A 659 10.72 16.44 -24.42
C THR A 659 11.53 15.41 -25.21
N THR A 660 10.87 14.34 -25.69
CA THR A 660 11.52 13.32 -26.52
C THR A 660 12.04 13.93 -27.82
N VAL A 661 11.20 14.65 -28.56
CA VAL A 661 11.59 15.28 -29.83
C VAL A 661 12.70 16.31 -29.63
N ARG A 662 12.57 17.16 -28.60
CA ARG A 662 13.59 18.14 -28.24
C ARG A 662 14.94 17.47 -28.00
N LEU A 663 14.99 16.48 -27.11
CA LEU A 663 16.25 15.80 -26.77
C LEU A 663 16.86 15.09 -27.97
N LEU A 664 16.05 14.45 -28.81
CA LEU A 664 16.51 13.69 -29.96
C LEU A 664 17.09 14.59 -31.05
N LEU A 665 16.40 15.67 -31.43
CA LEU A 665 16.85 16.57 -32.49
C LEU A 665 18.08 17.39 -32.07
N HIS A 666 18.23 17.68 -30.77
CA HIS A 666 19.38 18.41 -30.23
C HIS A 666 20.55 17.50 -29.82
N ALA A 667 20.41 16.18 -29.86
CA ALA A 667 21.47 15.24 -29.51
C ALA A 667 22.71 15.39 -30.39
N ARG A 668 23.92 15.26 -29.84
CA ARG A 668 25.19 15.37 -30.60
C ARG A 668 25.92 14.02 -30.63
N ILE A 669 26.71 13.80 -31.68
CA ILE A 669 27.44 12.54 -31.95
C ILE A 669 28.43 12.16 -30.82
N GLU A 670 28.88 13.09 -29.97
CA GLU A 670 29.75 12.76 -28.82
C GLU A 670 29.05 11.96 -27.71
N GLN A 671 27.73 11.85 -27.71
CA GLN A 671 26.95 10.98 -26.81
C GLN A 671 26.99 9.49 -27.22
N LYS A 672 28.13 9.01 -27.72
CA LYS A 672 28.34 7.64 -28.24
C LYS A 672 28.13 6.52 -27.22
N ASN A 673 28.18 6.85 -25.93
CA ASN A 673 28.06 5.90 -24.82
C ASN A 673 26.92 6.31 -23.86
N ALA A 674 25.76 6.70 -24.38
CA ALA A 674 24.58 6.88 -23.55
C ALA A 674 24.12 5.51 -23.01
N GLU A 675 24.77 5.04 -21.95
CA GLU A 675 24.28 3.90 -21.18
C GLU A 675 22.92 4.27 -20.58
N ARG A 676 22.01 3.30 -20.51
CA ARG A 676 20.71 3.55 -19.93
C ARG A 676 20.87 3.65 -18.41
N GLU A 677 20.64 4.84 -17.85
CA GLU A 677 20.75 5.08 -16.41
C GLU A 677 19.37 5.04 -15.72
N GLN A 678 19.33 4.56 -14.47
CA GLN A 678 18.11 4.63 -13.66
C GLN A 678 17.80 6.09 -13.33
N VAL A 679 16.56 6.52 -13.62
CA VAL A 679 16.09 7.89 -13.37
C VAL A 679 16.00 8.20 -11.86
N ALA A 680 15.71 7.18 -11.04
CA ALA A 680 15.58 7.32 -9.59
C ALA A 680 16.21 6.14 -8.84
N LYS A 681 16.85 6.44 -7.69
CA LYS A 681 17.29 5.41 -6.75
C LYS A 681 16.14 5.05 -5.81
N VAL A 682 15.78 3.78 -5.78
CA VAL A 682 14.81 3.22 -4.84
C VAL A 682 15.36 3.35 -3.42
N THR A 683 14.58 3.94 -2.53
CA THR A 683 14.96 4.18 -1.13
C THR A 683 14.20 3.30 -0.14
N GLY A 684 13.05 2.75 -0.55
CA GLY A 684 12.27 1.86 0.29
C GLY A 684 10.98 1.38 -0.37
N THR A 685 10.32 0.44 0.28
CA THR A 685 9.00 -0.09 -0.05
C THR A 685 8.13 -0.05 1.20
N ASN A 686 6.80 0.06 1.07
CA ASN A 686 5.88 -0.01 2.22
C ASN A 686 5.69 -1.44 2.78
N LYS A 687 6.71 -2.28 2.63
CA LYS A 687 6.71 -3.67 3.05
C LYS A 687 6.80 -3.78 4.58
N ASP A 688 6.10 -4.74 5.16
CA ASP A 688 6.22 -5.07 6.58
C ASP A 688 7.55 -5.82 6.86
N ASP A 689 8.56 -5.07 7.33
CA ASP A 689 9.92 -5.56 7.64
C ASP A 689 10.02 -6.34 8.96
N SER A 690 8.90 -6.61 9.65
CA SER A 690 8.84 -7.40 10.88
C SER A 690 9.42 -8.83 10.74
N THR A 691 9.70 -9.27 9.51
CA THR A 691 10.22 -10.60 9.14
C THR A 691 11.74 -10.68 8.93
N ALA A 692 12.49 -9.57 8.95
CA ALA A 692 13.86 -9.54 8.41
C ALA A 692 14.99 -10.01 9.36
N ASN A 693 14.76 -10.18 10.67
CA ASN A 693 15.83 -10.52 11.61
C ASN A 693 15.74 -11.98 12.09
N MET A 694 16.12 -12.93 11.23
CA MET A 694 16.53 -14.25 11.70
C MET A 694 17.85 -14.13 12.49
N PRO A 695 17.94 -14.65 13.73
CA PRO A 695 19.24 -14.90 14.31
C PRO A 695 19.95 -15.96 13.44
N LYS A 696 21.13 -15.64 12.90
CA LYS A 696 21.94 -16.56 12.10
C LYS A 696 22.06 -17.92 12.80
N LYS A 697 21.37 -18.93 12.27
CA LYS A 697 21.49 -20.32 12.72
C LYS A 697 22.92 -20.76 12.38
N ARG A 698 23.76 -20.96 13.40
CA ARG A 698 25.13 -21.45 13.22
C ARG A 698 25.06 -22.85 12.60
N THR A 699 25.72 -23.05 11.48
CA THR A 699 25.85 -24.34 10.78
C THR A 699 26.74 -25.35 11.52
N ALA A 700 27.37 -24.95 12.63
CA ALA A 700 28.19 -25.82 13.46
C ALA A 700 27.79 -25.72 14.94
N ASP A 701 27.68 -26.87 15.60
CA ASP A 701 27.48 -26.95 17.05
C ASP A 701 28.56 -26.13 17.78
N LYS A 702 28.14 -25.35 18.78
CA LYS A 702 29.06 -24.55 19.58
C LYS A 702 29.94 -25.50 20.40
N ILE A 703 31.18 -25.69 19.98
CA ILE A 703 32.16 -26.50 20.71
C ILE A 703 32.47 -25.80 22.04
N TYR A 704 32.04 -26.37 23.15
CA TYR A 704 32.31 -25.85 24.47
C TYR A 704 33.74 -26.21 24.90
N PRO A 705 34.38 -25.44 25.81
CA PRO A 705 35.77 -25.66 26.23
C PRO A 705 36.09 -27.08 26.70
N ASN A 706 35.09 -27.81 27.20
CA ASN A 706 35.25 -29.17 27.72
C ASN A 706 34.88 -30.28 26.72
N ASP A 707 34.38 -29.94 25.53
CA ASP A 707 33.98 -30.92 24.52
C ASP A 707 35.20 -31.57 23.86
N PRO A 708 35.05 -32.77 23.27
CA PRO A 708 36.10 -33.41 22.49
C PRO A 708 36.55 -32.50 21.35
N CYS A 709 37.87 -32.35 21.16
CA CYS A 709 38.40 -31.47 20.14
C CYS A 709 38.14 -32.01 18.71
N PRO A 710 37.62 -31.20 17.77
CA PRO A 710 37.26 -31.66 16.42
C PRO A 710 38.41 -32.20 15.57
N CYS A 711 39.66 -31.88 15.93
CA CYS A 711 40.84 -32.37 15.23
C CYS A 711 41.17 -33.85 15.49
N GLY A 712 40.34 -34.57 16.26
CA GLY A 712 40.53 -35.99 16.54
C GLY A 712 41.65 -36.31 17.54
N SER A 713 42.19 -35.30 18.23
CA SER A 713 43.35 -35.47 19.15
C SER A 713 43.05 -36.18 20.47
N GLY A 714 41.79 -36.55 20.73
CA GLY A 714 41.33 -37.16 21.99
C GLY A 714 41.38 -36.25 23.23
N LYS A 715 41.78 -34.98 23.07
CA LYS A 715 41.85 -33.97 24.15
C LYS A 715 40.61 -33.07 24.14
N LYS A 716 40.32 -32.43 25.29
CA LYS A 716 39.27 -31.38 25.39
C LYS A 716 39.64 -30.16 24.54
N TYR A 717 38.66 -29.50 23.93
CA TYR A 717 38.87 -28.36 23.02
C TYR A 717 39.76 -27.26 23.60
N LYS A 718 39.57 -26.88 24.87
CA LYS A 718 40.41 -25.87 25.57
C LYS A 718 41.89 -26.25 25.72
N GLN A 719 42.22 -27.53 25.60
CA GLN A 719 43.60 -28.05 25.71
C GLN A 719 44.22 -28.37 24.35
N CYS A 720 43.52 -28.08 23.26
CA CYS A 720 43.97 -28.34 21.89
C CYS A 720 43.68 -27.12 20.99
N CYS A 721 42.82 -27.25 19.98
CA CYS A 721 42.54 -26.16 19.01
C CYS A 721 42.03 -24.87 19.68
N GLY A 722 41.26 -24.97 20.76
CA GLY A 722 40.79 -23.81 21.51
C GLY A 722 41.91 -23.02 22.22
N ARG A 723 43.12 -23.59 22.34
CA ARG A 723 44.29 -22.90 22.92
C ARG A 723 44.99 -21.99 21.91
N PHE A 724 44.71 -22.16 20.62
CA PHE A 724 45.29 -21.39 19.51
C PHE A 724 44.27 -20.46 18.84
N ALA A 725 42.99 -20.52 19.22
CA ALA A 725 41.92 -19.75 18.58
C ALA A 725 41.88 -18.27 19.00
N ASP A 726 42.54 -17.90 20.11
CA ASP A 726 42.61 -16.51 20.63
C ASP A 726 43.99 -15.86 20.38
N LYS A 727 44.73 -16.28 19.33
CA LYS A 727 46.00 -15.67 18.91
C LYS A 727 45.93 -15.08 17.52
#